data_AF-A0YYA0-F1
#
_entry.id   AF-A0YYA0-F1
#
_cell.length_a   1.000
_cell.length_b   1.000
_cell.length_c   1.000
_cell.angle_alpha   90.00
_cell.angle_beta   90.00
_cell.angle_gamma   90.00
#
_symmetry.space_group_name_H-M   'P 1'
#
loop_
_entity.id
_entity.type
_entity.pdbx_description
1 polymer ?
#
loop_
_entity_poly.entity_id
_entity_poly.type
_entity_poly.pdbx_seq_one_letter_code
_entity_poly.pdbx_strand_id
1 'polypeptide(L)'
;MNTATVLHLKGEFESLLDSMNTFCEKPHAVEPQTIEQVKGFYSKLLWINSPLKNEQKNHQAFGELDKQGLIANESEQNTWYQNRSKLEKMTARMIEQSSVLILLCQILQSNPSQKTFDFVLQLLREIVSFIWAEKTCNFVLQLLREIVSFIQKELASLENQDSHFNDSIEDFGRLQAALNTFVSQADQVKGEQAIKLIDELKLKVEHYQLFTQEKLEKVLPQEAEVKPQKQLESKHQQAEDIQQQISDLKRQHQEQLQNREAELSVKYKEQIRQREAELSLQHQEQLEKSESQLKHQHQEQLKRRETELLAQINQLQKQITEVQRQHQDKTRQGEAESTLKINELQQHITKLRTQEAEKIKQTEAELSLQHQQQLTNYESQLKLKHQEQLKRQEAELKSQYQQQLQQRETELLTQNQQLQKQISELKLQHQQQLQQREAELKSQYQEQLQQRETELLAQINQLQKQITQLKSQNQQQLQQQETELLTQNQQLQKQISELKHQHQQQLQKQEENTLKINQLQQHITKLRTQEAEKIKQTEAELSLQHQQQLTNYESQLKLKHQEQLKRQEAELKSQYQQQLQQREAELENLYQEQLKNYESQLKLQHQQQLQQREAELENLYQEQLQQREAEFAHQEPVKAQINELESLPNPQETKADIDIQENSEEKPKLKSSYKLPILLIVLIPLLATIGFVTRNQFKEQQPDSLAISSEVNVQDNLKSAQILAEEASEMIKNPPHPLTVWQTSQDKWRKSIQLLEAVYDDTANSEEIEKRLEIYRTDYNSVTQKIAQEQKAVNNLEASQQLALEASVMVQNPPYPLNTWENAEEKWQKAVNLLESIPEDAFMASEARQKLELYQTNLEMIRQRVQRESQNQ
;
A
#
# COMPACT_ATOMS: atom_id res chain seq x y z
N MET A 1 -29.56 3.38 20.56
CA MET A 1 -30.67 4.06 21.26
C MET A 1 -31.97 3.69 20.57
N ASN A 2 -32.93 3.10 21.28
CA ASN A 2 -34.20 2.67 20.73
C ASN A 2 -35.22 3.81 20.79
N THR A 3 -35.49 4.42 19.63
CA THR A 3 -36.43 5.55 19.49
C THR A 3 -37.83 5.22 20.00
N ALA A 4 -38.32 3.98 19.82
CA ALA A 4 -39.63 3.57 20.32
C ALA A 4 -39.64 3.50 21.86
N THR A 5 -38.59 2.95 22.48
CA THR A 5 -38.42 2.91 23.94
C THR A 5 -38.37 4.32 24.54
N VAL A 6 -37.59 5.23 23.95
CA VAL A 6 -37.47 6.62 24.46
C VAL A 6 -38.80 7.38 24.31
N LEU A 7 -39.52 7.22 23.19
CA LEU A 7 -40.84 7.84 23.01
C LEU A 7 -41.92 7.25 23.95
N HIS A 8 -41.88 5.95 24.22
CA HIS A 8 -42.75 5.31 25.22
C HIS A 8 -42.46 5.85 26.63
N LEU A 9 -41.20 5.90 27.03
CA LEU A 9 -40.78 6.45 28.33
C LEU A 9 -41.13 7.94 28.46
N LYS A 10 -41.16 8.69 27.35
CA LYS A 10 -41.66 10.06 27.32
C LYS A 10 -43.16 10.12 27.64
N GLY A 11 -44.00 9.32 26.97
CA GLY A 11 -45.45 9.31 27.25
C GLY A 11 -45.77 8.90 28.70
N GLU A 12 -45.04 7.93 29.24
CA GLU A 12 -45.15 7.53 30.65
C GLU A 12 -44.72 8.64 31.64
N PHE A 13 -43.75 9.48 31.24
CA PHE A 13 -43.29 10.63 32.02
C PHE A 13 -44.29 11.79 31.97
N GLU A 14 -44.85 12.10 30.79
CA GLU A 14 -45.90 13.12 30.63
C GLU A 14 -47.17 12.73 31.42
N SER A 15 -47.62 11.47 31.32
CA SER A 15 -48.74 10.95 32.12
C SER A 15 -48.50 11.01 33.64
N LEU A 16 -47.25 10.81 34.08
CA LEU A 16 -46.86 10.94 35.48
C LEU A 16 -46.83 12.41 35.93
N LEU A 17 -46.36 13.33 35.09
CA LEU A 17 -46.39 14.78 35.35
C LEU A 17 -47.84 15.28 35.48
N ASP A 18 -48.75 14.85 34.61
CA ASP A 18 -50.19 15.20 34.70
C ASP A 18 -50.80 14.69 36.01
N SER A 19 -50.43 13.47 36.43
CA SER A 19 -50.86 12.87 37.70
C SER A 19 -50.33 13.66 38.90
N MET A 20 -49.06 14.08 38.86
CA MET A 20 -48.42 14.90 39.90
C MET A 20 -48.97 16.33 39.94
N ASN A 21 -49.31 16.93 38.79
CA ASN A 21 -49.99 18.24 38.75
C ASN A 21 -51.39 18.17 39.37
N THR A 22 -52.19 17.17 38.96
CA THR A 22 -53.54 16.90 39.50
C THR A 22 -53.53 16.63 41.01
N PHE A 23 -52.42 16.09 41.53
CA PHE A 23 -52.16 15.97 42.96
C PHE A 23 -51.85 17.33 43.60
N CYS A 24 -50.92 18.11 43.04
CA CYS A 24 -50.51 19.42 43.57
C CYS A 24 -51.57 20.53 43.48
N GLU A 25 -52.65 20.34 42.71
CA GLU A 25 -53.79 21.26 42.65
C GLU A 25 -54.77 21.14 43.83
N LYS A 26 -54.65 20.09 44.65
CA LYS A 26 -55.54 19.84 45.79
C LYS A 26 -54.82 20.16 47.11
N PRO A 27 -55.51 20.78 48.10
CA PRO A 27 -54.96 20.89 49.44
C PRO A 27 -54.98 19.52 50.13
N HIS A 28 -53.82 19.10 50.67
CA HIS A 28 -53.68 17.82 51.37
C HIS A 28 -53.15 18.02 52.79
N ALA A 29 -53.70 17.27 53.74
CA ALA A 29 -53.04 17.04 55.02
C ALA A 29 -51.99 15.92 54.87
N VAL A 30 -51.00 15.89 55.77
CA VAL A 30 -50.07 14.76 55.91
C VAL A 30 -50.81 13.58 56.53
N GLU A 31 -51.54 12.86 55.69
CA GLU A 31 -52.22 11.61 56.03
C GLU A 31 -51.51 10.40 55.38
N PRO A 32 -51.68 9.18 55.92
CA PRO A 32 -51.03 7.98 55.37
C PRO A 32 -51.32 7.74 53.88
N GLN A 33 -52.53 8.08 53.42
CA GLN A 33 -52.91 7.96 52.00
C GLN A 33 -52.11 8.93 51.11
N THR A 34 -51.90 10.15 51.57
CA THR A 34 -51.11 11.20 50.90
C THR A 34 -49.66 10.77 50.75
N ILE A 35 -49.07 10.22 51.82
CA ILE A 35 -47.69 9.70 51.83
C ILE A 35 -47.56 8.52 50.85
N GLU A 36 -48.55 7.61 50.79
CA GLU A 36 -48.51 6.47 49.88
C GLU A 36 -48.60 6.89 48.41
N GLN A 37 -49.37 7.93 48.08
CA GLN A 37 -49.39 8.52 46.73
C GLN A 37 -48.01 9.09 46.33
N VAL A 38 -47.31 9.76 47.27
CA VAL A 38 -45.94 10.25 47.06
C VAL A 38 -44.93 9.11 46.84
N LYS A 39 -45.07 7.98 47.55
CA LYS A 39 -44.27 6.76 47.27
C LYS A 39 -44.60 6.18 45.89
N GLY A 40 -45.86 6.22 45.46
CA GLY A 40 -46.28 5.83 44.12
C GLY A 40 -45.58 6.65 43.03
N PHE A 41 -45.58 7.98 43.17
CA PHE A 41 -44.85 8.87 42.25
C PHE A 41 -43.34 8.60 42.25
N TYR A 42 -42.71 8.49 43.43
CA TYR A 42 -41.30 8.13 43.58
C TYR A 42 -40.95 6.82 42.85
N SER A 43 -41.77 5.79 43.03
CA SER A 43 -41.58 4.47 42.41
C SER A 43 -41.70 4.53 40.89
N LYS A 44 -42.69 5.25 40.36
CA LYS A 44 -42.85 5.42 38.90
C LYS A 44 -41.75 6.30 38.30
N LEU A 45 -41.30 7.35 39.00
CA LEU A 45 -40.16 8.17 38.58
C LEU A 45 -38.87 7.33 38.49
N LEU A 46 -38.58 6.49 39.48
CA LEU A 46 -37.43 5.57 39.44
C LEU A 46 -37.54 4.55 38.28
N TRP A 47 -38.73 3.99 38.07
CA TRP A 47 -39.00 3.06 36.97
C TRP A 47 -38.84 3.69 35.58
N ILE A 48 -39.07 4.99 35.43
CA ILE A 48 -38.80 5.74 34.18
C ILE A 48 -37.30 6.12 34.08
N ASN A 49 -36.70 6.60 35.16
CA ASN A 49 -35.33 7.13 35.19
C ASN A 49 -34.26 6.06 34.91
N SER A 50 -34.47 4.82 35.35
CA SER A 50 -33.53 3.71 35.15
C SER A 50 -33.40 3.27 33.68
N PRO A 51 -34.48 2.93 32.95
CA PRO A 51 -34.44 2.69 31.49
C PRO A 51 -33.87 3.86 30.68
N LEU A 52 -34.19 5.11 31.02
CA LEU A 52 -33.62 6.28 30.34
C LEU A 52 -32.09 6.34 30.50
N LYS A 53 -31.57 6.12 31.71
CA LYS A 53 -30.11 6.04 31.97
C LYS A 53 -29.46 4.86 31.26
N ASN A 54 -30.15 3.74 31.12
CA ASN A 54 -29.66 2.59 30.35
C ASN A 54 -29.61 2.92 28.85
N GLU A 55 -30.63 3.57 28.29
CA GLU A 55 -30.61 4.01 26.89
C GLU A 55 -29.55 5.09 26.61
N GLN A 56 -29.28 5.98 27.58
CA GLN A 56 -28.17 6.93 27.52
C GLN A 56 -26.80 6.22 27.46
N LYS A 57 -26.59 5.16 28.26
CA LYS A 57 -25.36 4.34 28.23
C LYS A 57 -25.24 3.51 26.94
N ASN A 58 -26.33 2.85 26.53
CA ASN A 58 -26.40 2.09 25.28
C ASN A 58 -26.06 2.99 24.07
N HIS A 59 -26.53 4.24 24.10
CA HIS A 59 -26.22 5.27 23.11
C HIS A 59 -24.73 5.67 23.12
N GLN A 60 -24.15 5.94 24.30
CA GLN A 60 -22.72 6.27 24.43
C GLN A 60 -21.82 5.17 23.86
N ALA A 61 -22.14 3.90 24.12
CA ALA A 61 -21.40 2.77 23.53
C ALA A 61 -21.58 2.67 22.00
N PHE A 62 -22.78 2.95 21.48
CA PHE A 62 -23.03 2.94 20.02
C PHE A 62 -22.34 4.10 19.28
N GLY A 63 -22.08 5.22 19.97
CA GLY A 63 -21.36 6.40 19.45
C GLY A 63 -19.94 6.13 18.93
N GLU A 64 -19.34 5.00 19.31
CA GLU A 64 -18.04 4.56 18.81
C GLU A 64 -18.15 3.87 17.43
N LEU A 65 -19.26 3.17 17.17
CA LEU A 65 -19.52 2.44 15.93
C LEU A 65 -19.91 3.37 14.77
N ASP A 66 -20.54 4.51 15.06
CA ASP A 66 -20.95 5.49 14.04
C ASP A 66 -19.78 6.06 13.20
N LYS A 67 -18.55 5.98 13.74
CA LYS A 67 -17.31 6.35 13.07
C LYS A 67 -16.96 5.41 11.88
N GLN A 68 -17.69 4.32 11.69
CA GLN A 68 -17.45 3.31 10.65
C GLN A 68 -18.27 3.51 9.36
N GLY A 69 -19.00 4.63 9.21
CA GLY A 69 -19.51 5.09 7.91
C GLY A 69 -20.69 4.31 7.31
N LEU A 70 -21.53 3.68 8.14
CA LEU A 70 -22.58 2.74 7.72
C LEU A 70 -23.86 3.36 7.10
N ILE A 71 -23.86 4.64 6.70
CA ILE A 71 -25.02 5.31 6.09
C ILE A 71 -24.62 5.85 4.70
N ALA A 72 -25.21 5.29 3.64
CA ALA A 72 -24.77 5.47 2.27
C ALA A 72 -25.23 6.78 1.57
N ASN A 73 -26.05 7.60 2.23
CA ASN A 73 -26.59 8.85 1.70
C ASN A 73 -26.41 9.98 2.72
N GLU A 74 -25.70 11.04 2.34
CA GLU A 74 -25.42 12.21 3.17
C GLU A 74 -26.70 12.92 3.69
N SER A 75 -27.78 12.91 2.90
CA SER A 75 -29.07 13.50 3.30
C SER A 75 -29.76 12.68 4.40
N GLU A 76 -29.75 11.36 4.27
CA GLU A 76 -30.27 10.43 5.28
C GLU A 76 -29.41 10.43 6.54
N GLN A 77 -28.08 10.47 6.38
CA GLN A 77 -27.12 10.58 7.48
C GLN A 77 -27.32 11.86 8.28
N ASN A 78 -27.46 13.02 7.62
CA ASN A 78 -27.76 14.29 8.30
C ASN A 78 -29.12 14.26 8.99
N THR A 79 -30.16 13.73 8.33
CA THR A 79 -31.50 13.57 8.91
C THR A 79 -31.47 12.66 10.15
N TRP A 80 -30.70 11.58 10.10
CA TRP A 80 -30.50 10.65 11.20
C TRP A 80 -29.75 11.29 12.37
N TYR A 81 -28.64 12.00 12.13
CA TYR A 81 -27.92 12.74 13.18
C TYR A 81 -28.78 13.84 13.82
N GLN A 82 -29.62 14.55 13.07
CA GLN A 82 -30.54 15.54 13.64
C GLN A 82 -31.61 14.88 14.53
N ASN A 83 -32.26 13.81 14.06
CA ASN A 83 -33.24 13.06 14.85
C ASN A 83 -32.61 12.45 16.12
N ARG A 84 -31.41 11.89 16.00
CA ARG A 84 -30.60 11.37 17.11
C ARG A 84 -30.27 12.47 18.12
N SER A 85 -29.76 13.62 17.69
CA SER A 85 -29.41 14.72 18.61
C SER A 85 -30.63 15.34 19.30
N LYS A 86 -31.80 15.30 18.66
CA LYS A 86 -33.08 15.63 19.30
C LYS A 86 -33.45 14.62 20.39
N LEU A 87 -33.27 13.32 20.12
CA LEU A 87 -33.55 12.23 21.07
C LEU A 87 -32.59 12.23 22.28
N GLU A 88 -31.30 12.50 22.05
CA GLU A 88 -30.26 12.71 23.07
C GLU A 88 -30.66 13.80 24.07
N LYS A 89 -30.96 15.00 23.55
CA LYS A 89 -31.34 16.18 24.35
C LYS A 89 -32.63 15.94 25.13
N MET A 90 -33.62 15.28 24.51
CA MET A 90 -34.87 14.92 25.16
C MET A 90 -34.65 13.93 26.32
N THR A 91 -33.81 12.91 26.10
CA THR A 91 -33.48 11.90 27.13
C THR A 91 -32.72 12.52 28.29
N ALA A 92 -31.71 13.35 28.02
CA ALA A 92 -30.97 14.06 29.06
C ALA A 92 -31.89 14.95 29.91
N ARG A 93 -32.75 15.77 29.25
CA ARG A 93 -33.74 16.63 29.92
C ARG A 93 -34.68 15.82 30.82
N MET A 94 -35.20 14.70 30.34
CA MET A 94 -36.08 13.82 31.12
C MET A 94 -35.36 13.16 32.31
N ILE A 95 -34.08 12.80 32.17
CA ILE A 95 -33.26 12.25 33.27
C ILE A 95 -33.02 13.33 34.34
N GLU A 96 -32.70 14.57 33.95
CA GLU A 96 -32.54 15.70 34.87
C GLU A 96 -33.86 15.99 35.62
N GLN A 97 -34.95 16.18 34.87
CA GLN A 97 -36.27 16.51 35.41
C GLN A 97 -36.80 15.43 36.36
N SER A 98 -36.72 14.15 35.96
CA SER A 98 -37.11 13.04 36.85
C SER A 98 -36.21 12.94 38.08
N SER A 99 -34.90 13.23 37.98
CA SER A 99 -33.99 13.19 39.15
C SER A 99 -34.30 14.29 40.17
N VAL A 100 -34.72 15.49 39.73
CA VAL A 100 -35.21 16.56 40.63
C VAL A 100 -36.50 16.15 41.34
N LEU A 101 -37.46 15.58 40.60
CA LEU A 101 -38.73 15.13 41.19
C LEU A 101 -38.52 13.96 42.17
N ILE A 102 -37.60 13.04 41.88
CA ILE A 102 -37.20 11.94 42.78
C ILE A 102 -36.72 12.50 44.11
N LEU A 103 -35.84 13.51 44.09
CA LEU A 103 -35.28 14.12 45.29
C LEU A 103 -36.34 14.84 46.15
N LEU A 104 -37.32 15.51 45.52
CA LEU A 104 -38.44 16.14 46.24
C LEU A 104 -39.36 15.08 46.89
N CYS A 105 -39.65 13.99 46.18
CA CYS A 105 -40.39 12.87 46.76
C CYS A 105 -39.62 12.18 47.91
N GLN A 106 -38.27 12.15 47.87
CA GLN A 106 -37.45 11.66 48.98
C GLN A 106 -37.53 12.59 50.20
N ILE A 107 -37.43 13.90 50.03
CA ILE A 107 -37.56 14.87 51.15
C ILE A 107 -38.92 14.69 51.86
N LEU A 108 -40.01 14.52 51.09
CA LEU A 108 -41.35 14.24 51.65
C LEU A 108 -41.43 12.92 52.43
N GLN A 109 -40.69 11.89 52.01
CA GLN A 109 -40.63 10.60 52.71
C GLN A 109 -39.75 10.67 53.98
N SER A 110 -38.69 11.48 53.96
CA SER A 110 -37.73 11.60 55.07
C SER A 110 -38.19 12.55 56.18
N ASN A 111 -38.96 13.60 55.86
CA ASN A 111 -39.46 14.56 56.85
C ASN A 111 -40.93 14.94 56.57
N PRO A 112 -41.90 14.14 57.04
CA PRO A 112 -43.33 14.37 56.84
C PRO A 112 -43.92 15.38 57.85
N SER A 113 -43.24 16.49 58.13
CA SER A 113 -43.90 17.61 58.83
C SER A 113 -44.84 18.35 57.87
N GLN A 114 -46.01 18.83 58.33
CA GLN A 114 -46.93 19.58 57.47
C GLN A 114 -46.23 20.81 56.84
N LYS A 115 -45.34 21.48 57.57
CA LYS A 115 -44.56 22.62 57.08
C LYS A 115 -43.59 22.24 55.94
N THR A 116 -42.90 21.10 56.07
CA THR A 116 -42.06 20.52 55.02
C THR A 116 -42.91 20.13 53.80
N PHE A 117 -44.06 19.52 54.07
CA PHE A 117 -44.96 18.97 53.09
C PHE A 117 -45.62 20.06 52.24
N ASP A 118 -46.15 21.13 52.86
CA ASP A 118 -46.72 22.29 52.17
C ASP A 118 -45.68 22.98 51.27
N PHE A 119 -44.45 23.17 51.79
CA PHE A 119 -43.35 23.79 51.03
C PHE A 119 -42.94 22.93 49.81
N VAL A 120 -42.74 21.63 50.00
CA VAL A 120 -42.33 20.75 48.89
C VAL A 120 -43.48 20.48 47.92
N LEU A 121 -44.75 20.51 48.35
CA LEU A 121 -45.90 20.57 47.43
C LEU A 121 -45.86 21.83 46.56
N GLN A 122 -45.57 23.00 47.14
CA GLN A 122 -45.44 24.24 46.37
C GLN A 122 -44.31 24.15 45.35
N LEU A 123 -43.13 23.62 45.73
CA LEU A 123 -42.03 23.38 44.80
C LEU A 123 -42.40 22.38 43.70
N LEU A 124 -43.04 21.26 44.04
CA LEU A 124 -43.51 20.27 43.07
C LEU A 124 -44.48 20.88 42.07
N ARG A 125 -45.41 21.75 42.53
CA ARG A 125 -46.36 22.44 41.66
C ARG A 125 -45.66 23.34 40.65
N GLU A 126 -44.75 24.21 41.11
CA GLU A 126 -44.01 25.12 40.23
C GLU A 126 -43.08 24.35 39.27
N ILE A 127 -42.42 23.29 39.74
CA ILE A 127 -41.51 22.47 38.91
C ILE A 127 -42.28 21.66 37.87
N VAL A 128 -43.38 21.00 38.23
CA VAL A 128 -44.20 20.25 37.27
C VAL A 128 -44.81 21.18 36.23
N SER A 129 -45.34 22.35 36.63
CA SER A 129 -45.84 23.37 35.71
C SER A 129 -44.73 23.90 34.78
N PHE A 130 -43.53 24.14 35.32
CA PHE A 130 -42.36 24.58 34.54
C PHE A 130 -41.87 23.53 33.53
N ILE A 131 -41.85 22.25 33.92
CA ILE A 131 -41.50 21.12 33.04
C ILE A 131 -42.47 21.08 31.85
N TRP A 132 -43.78 21.19 32.12
CA TRP A 132 -44.84 21.24 31.12
C TRP A 132 -44.71 22.45 30.16
N ALA A 133 -44.17 23.57 30.64
CA ALA A 133 -43.99 24.80 29.88
C ALA A 133 -42.73 24.85 28.98
N GLU A 134 -41.91 23.80 28.94
CA GLU A 134 -40.67 23.66 28.13
C GLU A 134 -39.61 24.79 28.27
N LYS A 135 -39.72 25.69 29.24
CA LYS A 135 -38.83 26.86 29.39
C LYS A 135 -37.38 26.48 29.80
N THR A 136 -36.45 27.43 29.65
CA THR A 136 -35.00 27.21 29.76
C THR A 136 -34.45 27.29 31.19
N CYS A 137 -33.25 26.71 31.38
CA CYS A 137 -32.63 26.39 32.68
C CYS A 137 -32.52 27.56 33.70
N ASN A 138 -32.51 28.82 33.23
CA ASN A 138 -32.43 30.00 34.09
C ASN A 138 -33.52 30.03 35.19
N PHE A 139 -34.72 29.50 34.93
CA PHE A 139 -35.77 29.43 35.96
C PHE A 139 -35.52 28.33 37.00
N VAL A 140 -34.83 27.24 36.66
CA VAL A 140 -34.41 26.23 37.64
C VAL A 140 -33.34 26.82 38.56
N LEU A 141 -32.42 27.62 38.03
CA LEU A 141 -31.44 28.38 38.83
C LEU A 141 -32.10 29.47 39.70
N GLN A 142 -33.15 30.13 39.19
CA GLN A 142 -34.00 31.05 39.96
C GLN A 142 -34.66 30.32 41.15
N LEU A 143 -35.33 29.20 40.88
CA LEU A 143 -36.03 28.41 41.89
C LEU A 143 -35.07 27.81 42.93
N LEU A 144 -33.88 27.35 42.51
CA LEU A 144 -32.84 26.88 43.45
C LEU A 144 -32.32 28.01 44.36
N ARG A 145 -32.19 29.25 43.85
CA ARG A 145 -31.87 30.43 44.67
C ARG A 145 -32.99 30.76 45.66
N GLU A 146 -34.25 30.56 45.29
CA GLU A 146 -35.41 30.72 46.18
C GLU A 146 -35.50 29.61 47.25
N ILE A 147 -35.18 28.36 46.89
CA ILE A 147 -35.06 27.23 47.85
C ILE A 147 -33.95 27.49 48.87
N VAL A 148 -32.78 27.97 48.42
CA VAL A 148 -31.67 28.38 49.31
C VAL A 148 -32.11 29.51 50.25
N SER A 149 -32.81 30.52 49.73
CA SER A 149 -33.34 31.64 50.51
C SER A 149 -34.35 31.19 51.57
N PHE A 150 -35.20 30.20 51.25
CA PHE A 150 -36.12 29.60 52.21
C PHE A 150 -35.38 28.82 53.31
N ILE A 151 -34.42 27.97 52.95
CA ILE A 151 -33.61 27.20 53.92
C ILE A 151 -32.83 28.15 54.85
N GLN A 152 -32.26 29.23 54.33
CA GLN A 152 -31.65 30.31 55.12
C GLN A 152 -32.62 30.92 56.15
N LYS A 153 -33.86 31.16 55.74
CA LYS A 153 -34.88 31.81 56.57
C LYS A 153 -35.42 30.90 57.67
N GLU A 154 -35.51 29.60 57.40
CA GLU A 154 -35.86 28.58 58.39
C GLU A 154 -34.73 28.35 59.39
N LEU A 155 -33.48 28.20 58.95
CA LEU A 155 -32.31 28.11 59.83
C LEU A 155 -32.22 29.29 60.81
N ALA A 156 -32.36 30.52 60.31
CA ALA A 156 -32.38 31.72 61.16
C ALA A 156 -33.58 31.80 62.14
N SER A 157 -34.65 31.04 61.89
CA SER A 157 -35.76 30.90 62.85
C SER A 157 -35.47 29.83 63.91
N LEU A 158 -34.78 28.74 63.54
CA LEU A 158 -34.38 27.64 64.42
C LEU A 158 -33.26 28.04 65.39
N GLU A 159 -32.33 28.92 64.98
CA GLU A 159 -31.31 29.51 65.88
C GLU A 159 -31.90 30.30 67.06
N ASN A 160 -33.20 30.64 67.03
CA ASN A 160 -33.87 31.45 68.04
C ASN A 160 -34.80 30.66 68.99
N GLN A 161 -34.89 29.32 68.90
CA GLN A 161 -35.74 28.50 69.79
C GLN A 161 -35.10 27.17 70.21
N ASP A 162 -34.70 27.11 71.49
CA ASP A 162 -34.32 25.96 72.33
C ASP A 162 -33.37 24.88 71.78
N SER A 163 -32.43 24.44 72.63
CA SER A 163 -31.27 23.60 72.30
C SER A 163 -31.58 22.11 72.03
N HIS A 164 -32.71 21.80 71.41
CA HIS A 164 -33.17 20.43 71.14
C HIS A 164 -33.08 20.00 69.67
N PHE A 165 -32.67 20.89 68.76
CA PHE A 165 -32.62 20.65 67.31
C PHE A 165 -31.23 20.70 66.65
N ASN A 166 -30.14 20.68 67.44
CA ASN A 166 -28.76 20.83 66.94
C ASN A 166 -28.43 19.96 65.72
N ASP A 167 -28.73 18.67 65.74
CA ASP A 167 -28.39 17.75 64.66
C ASP A 167 -29.11 18.12 63.35
N SER A 168 -30.39 18.49 63.44
CA SER A 168 -31.16 18.96 62.28
C SER A 168 -30.71 20.32 61.76
N ILE A 169 -30.21 21.20 62.64
CA ILE A 169 -29.62 22.49 62.25
C ILE A 169 -28.29 22.25 61.52
N GLU A 170 -27.47 21.30 61.99
CA GLU A 170 -26.23 20.94 61.30
C GLU A 170 -26.51 20.30 59.93
N ASP A 171 -27.52 19.44 59.81
CA ASP A 171 -27.93 18.86 58.52
C ASP A 171 -28.46 19.89 57.53
N PHE A 172 -29.33 20.81 57.95
CA PHE A 172 -29.76 21.91 57.08
C PHE A 172 -28.59 22.84 56.72
N GLY A 173 -27.65 23.10 57.63
CA GLY A 173 -26.43 23.87 57.35
C GLY A 173 -25.48 23.17 56.34
N ARG A 174 -25.31 21.85 56.45
CA ARG A 174 -24.54 21.02 55.50
C ARG A 174 -25.20 21.00 54.11
N LEU A 175 -26.52 20.85 54.06
CA LEU A 175 -27.32 20.91 52.83
C LEU A 175 -27.23 22.30 52.17
N GLN A 176 -27.34 23.36 52.96
CA GLN A 176 -27.20 24.76 52.53
C GLN A 176 -25.79 25.03 51.97
N ALA A 177 -24.72 24.54 52.63
CA ALA A 177 -23.35 24.68 52.16
C ALA A 177 -23.14 23.97 50.80
N ALA A 178 -23.73 22.79 50.60
CA ALA A 178 -23.71 22.08 49.33
C ALA A 178 -24.46 22.86 48.22
N LEU A 179 -25.69 23.34 48.47
CA LEU A 179 -26.43 24.13 47.47
C LEU A 179 -25.76 25.47 47.16
N ASN A 180 -25.19 26.17 48.15
CA ASN A 180 -24.44 27.41 47.91
C ASN A 180 -23.20 27.17 47.04
N THR A 181 -22.49 26.05 47.27
CA THR A 181 -21.36 25.64 46.42
C THR A 181 -21.83 25.38 44.98
N PHE A 182 -22.92 24.61 44.82
CA PHE A 182 -23.53 24.34 43.51
C PHE A 182 -23.95 25.63 42.76
N VAL A 183 -24.67 26.54 43.43
CA VAL A 183 -25.15 27.80 42.82
C VAL A 183 -23.98 28.72 42.45
N SER A 184 -22.93 28.81 43.27
CA SER A 184 -21.76 29.65 42.97
C SER A 184 -20.90 29.11 41.81
N GLN A 185 -20.87 27.80 41.58
CA GLN A 185 -20.12 27.17 40.48
C GLN A 185 -20.93 27.13 39.17
N ALA A 186 -22.27 27.08 39.26
CA ALA A 186 -23.17 27.07 38.11
C ALA A 186 -23.07 28.32 37.22
N ASP A 187 -22.74 29.49 37.79
CA ASP A 187 -22.54 30.73 37.02
C ASP A 187 -21.19 30.77 36.26
N GLN A 188 -20.31 29.75 36.35
CA GLN A 188 -18.99 29.75 35.68
C GLN A 188 -18.53 28.45 34.98
N VAL A 189 -19.05 27.26 35.31
CA VAL A 189 -18.41 25.98 34.89
C VAL A 189 -19.17 25.21 33.80
N LYS A 190 -18.45 24.77 32.76
CA LYS A 190 -18.98 23.88 31.70
C LYS A 190 -18.97 22.42 32.13
N GLY A 191 -20.15 21.79 32.18
CA GLY A 191 -20.36 20.35 31.93
C GLY A 191 -19.69 19.35 32.88
N GLU A 192 -18.41 19.04 32.67
CA GLU A 192 -17.80 17.77 33.10
C GLU A 192 -17.45 17.71 34.59
N GLN A 193 -17.26 18.85 35.26
CA GLN A 193 -16.98 18.86 36.71
C GLN A 193 -18.23 18.61 37.57
N ALA A 194 -19.43 18.86 37.04
CA ALA A 194 -20.70 18.65 37.77
C ALA A 194 -20.92 17.17 38.14
N ILE A 195 -20.46 16.24 37.29
CA ILE A 195 -20.63 14.79 37.51
C ILE A 195 -19.84 14.32 38.73
N LYS A 196 -18.59 14.78 38.90
CA LYS A 196 -17.76 14.42 40.07
C LYS A 196 -18.35 14.87 41.40
N LEU A 197 -19.00 16.05 41.43
CA LEU A 197 -19.60 16.59 42.65
C LEU A 197 -20.85 15.81 43.09
N ILE A 198 -21.59 15.22 42.14
CA ILE A 198 -22.79 14.42 42.39
C ILE A 198 -22.44 13.07 43.04
N ASP A 199 -21.37 12.40 42.58
CA ASP A 199 -20.90 11.17 43.23
C ASP A 199 -20.35 11.42 44.65
N GLU A 200 -19.74 12.59 44.90
CA GLU A 200 -19.25 12.96 46.24
C GLU A 200 -20.39 13.28 47.23
N LEU A 201 -21.51 13.83 46.75
CA LEU A 201 -22.74 13.99 47.52
C LEU A 201 -23.36 12.63 47.87
N LYS A 202 -23.38 11.70 46.90
CA LYS A 202 -23.99 10.37 47.04
C LYS A 202 -23.35 9.56 48.18
N LEU A 203 -22.01 9.56 48.27
CA LEU A 203 -21.24 8.91 49.34
C LEU A 203 -21.53 9.47 50.75
N LYS A 204 -21.98 10.73 50.87
CA LYS A 204 -22.31 11.35 52.17
C LYS A 204 -23.73 11.02 52.63
N VAL A 205 -24.66 10.75 51.71
CA VAL A 205 -26.04 10.33 52.03
C VAL A 205 -26.09 8.90 52.56
N GLU A 206 -25.27 7.99 52.04
CA GLU A 206 -25.22 6.58 52.50
C GLU A 206 -24.75 6.43 53.96
N HIS A 207 -24.06 7.44 54.52
CA HIS A 207 -23.64 7.47 55.93
C HIS A 207 -24.81 7.75 56.91
N TYR A 208 -25.98 8.20 56.44
CA TYR A 208 -27.04 8.74 57.30
C TYR A 208 -28.14 7.76 57.73
N GLN A 209 -28.07 6.49 57.31
CA GLN A 209 -29.18 5.53 57.45
C GLN A 209 -29.09 4.57 58.67
N LEU A 210 -28.18 4.82 59.63
CA LEU A 210 -27.77 3.79 60.61
C LEU A 210 -27.99 4.13 62.11
N PHE A 211 -28.70 5.21 62.46
CA PHE A 211 -28.76 5.66 63.87
C PHE A 211 -30.10 6.31 64.30
N THR A 212 -31.11 5.51 64.68
CA THR A 212 -32.23 5.96 65.57
C THR A 212 -33.01 4.77 66.17
N GLN A 213 -32.83 4.44 67.47
CA GLN A 213 -33.84 3.75 68.29
C GLN A 213 -33.48 3.77 69.81
N GLU A 214 -34.20 4.52 70.67
CA GLU A 214 -34.47 4.22 72.11
C GLU A 214 -35.25 5.35 72.88
N LYS A 215 -36.12 4.93 73.83
CA LYS A 215 -36.60 5.53 75.11
C LYS A 215 -37.13 7.00 75.28
N LEU A 216 -38.46 7.11 75.42
CA LEU A 216 -39.28 7.33 76.66
C LEU A 216 -38.99 8.40 77.77
N GLU A 217 -40.08 9.13 78.11
CA GLU A 217 -40.66 9.51 79.45
C GLU A 217 -40.38 10.83 80.25
N LYS A 218 -41.52 11.48 80.66
CA LYS A 218 -41.94 11.97 82.03
C LYS A 218 -41.88 13.47 82.52
N VAL A 219 -43.02 13.89 83.13
CA VAL A 219 -43.27 14.82 84.31
C VAL A 219 -43.43 16.38 84.14
N LEU A 220 -44.53 16.95 84.73
CA LEU A 220 -44.97 18.38 84.93
C LEU A 220 -46.14 18.44 86.00
N PRO A 221 -46.90 19.56 86.31
CA PRO A 221 -46.62 20.97 86.74
C PRO A 221 -47.42 21.44 88.02
N GLN A 222 -47.39 22.74 88.43
CA GLN A 222 -48.13 23.37 89.60
C GLN A 222 -48.45 24.91 89.40
N GLU A 223 -49.30 25.69 90.14
CA GLU A 223 -50.15 25.55 91.38
C GLU A 223 -51.63 26.14 91.24
N ALA A 224 -52.37 26.99 92.03
CA ALA A 224 -52.24 27.93 93.20
C ALA A 224 -53.64 28.31 93.88
N GLU A 225 -53.74 29.15 94.97
CA GLU A 225 -54.97 29.41 95.83
C GLU A 225 -55.08 30.80 96.60
N VAL A 226 -56.26 31.27 97.13
CA VAL A 226 -56.48 32.50 98.05
C VAL A 226 -57.95 32.70 98.70
N LYS A 227 -58.16 33.08 100.04
CA LYS A 227 -59.50 33.13 100.87
C LYS A 227 -59.71 34.09 102.18
N PRO A 228 -60.92 34.25 102.89
CA PRO A 228 -61.35 35.34 103.91
C PRO A 228 -61.92 35.04 105.41
N GLN A 229 -62.68 35.97 106.14
CA GLN A 229 -63.06 36.07 107.66
C GLN A 229 -64.36 36.97 108.04
N LYS A 230 -65.03 37.31 109.24
CA LYS A 230 -65.13 37.04 110.78
C LYS A 230 -66.18 37.96 111.63
N GLN A 231 -66.60 37.75 112.95
CA GLN A 231 -67.61 38.54 113.86
C GLN A 231 -67.77 38.06 115.41
N LEU A 232 -68.56 38.46 116.51
CA LEU A 232 -69.49 39.56 117.10
C LEU A 232 -69.87 39.44 118.70
N GLU A 233 -70.71 40.28 119.43
CA GLU A 233 -71.09 40.35 120.95
C GLU A 233 -72.47 41.14 121.32
N SER A 234 -73.17 41.47 122.50
CA SER A 234 -73.42 41.26 124.04
C SER A 234 -74.76 42.01 124.60
N LYS A 235 -75.31 42.37 125.86
CA LYS A 235 -75.30 42.40 127.43
C LYS A 235 -76.73 42.91 128.03
N HIS A 236 -77.29 43.30 129.26
CA HIS A 236 -77.24 43.48 130.82
C HIS A 236 -78.71 43.92 131.39
N GLN A 237 -79.27 44.32 132.62
CA GLN A 237 -79.24 44.34 134.18
C GLN A 237 -80.55 45.15 134.79
N GLN A 238 -81.13 45.41 136.05
CA GLN A 238 -81.24 45.08 137.56
C GLN A 238 -82.60 45.56 138.33
N ALA A 239 -82.76 45.69 139.72
CA ALA A 239 -84.05 45.93 140.53
C ALA A 239 -84.04 46.71 141.97
N GLU A 240 -84.90 46.35 143.01
CA GLU A 240 -84.87 46.60 144.55
C GLU A 240 -85.90 47.58 145.39
N ASP A 241 -86.34 47.35 146.70
CA ASP A 241 -87.42 48.11 147.57
C ASP A 241 -87.59 47.86 149.19
N ILE A 242 -88.35 48.65 150.08
CA ILE A 242 -88.66 48.50 151.61
C ILE A 242 -89.65 49.52 152.44
N GLN A 243 -90.39 49.20 153.60
CA GLN A 243 -90.86 50.06 154.85
C GLN A 243 -92.11 49.64 155.82
N GLN A 244 -92.27 50.02 157.17
CA GLN A 244 -93.55 50.09 158.11
C GLN A 244 -93.43 50.36 159.73
N GLN A 245 -94.40 50.98 160.56
CA GLN A 245 -94.55 50.88 162.12
C GLN A 245 -95.71 51.59 163.03
N ILE A 246 -95.96 51.08 164.30
CA ILE A 246 -96.61 51.59 165.63
C ILE A 246 -98.15 51.93 165.76
N SER A 247 -98.99 51.62 166.80
CA SER A 247 -99.08 50.72 168.01
C SER A 247 -99.25 51.28 169.48
N ASP A 248 -100.03 50.52 170.31
CA ASP A 248 -99.98 50.33 171.80
C ASP A 248 -100.66 51.25 172.88
N LEU A 249 -100.71 50.70 174.11
CA LEU A 249 -100.92 51.32 175.45
C LEU A 249 -102.35 51.72 175.95
N LYS A 250 -103.33 50.79 175.92
CA LYS A 250 -104.53 50.86 176.81
C LYS A 250 -104.81 49.56 177.61
N ARG A 251 -103.73 48.85 177.94
CA ARG A 251 -103.65 47.41 178.30
C ARG A 251 -104.31 46.97 179.62
N GLN A 252 -104.52 47.84 180.61
CA GLN A 252 -104.40 47.38 182.02
C GLN A 252 -105.69 47.16 182.83
N HIS A 253 -106.88 47.46 182.32
CA HIS A 253 -108.15 47.03 182.98
C HIS A 253 -108.50 45.54 182.73
N GLN A 254 -107.56 44.79 182.13
CA GLN A 254 -107.77 43.48 181.52
C GLN A 254 -107.65 42.30 182.52
N GLU A 255 -106.95 42.49 183.65
CA GLU A 255 -106.41 41.38 184.45
C GLU A 255 -107.46 40.61 185.30
N GLN A 256 -108.49 41.27 185.83
CA GLN A 256 -109.44 40.62 186.75
C GLN A 256 -110.57 39.82 186.07
N LEU A 257 -110.93 40.13 184.81
CA LEU A 257 -111.81 39.27 184.01
C LEU A 257 -111.06 38.03 183.51
N GLN A 258 -109.81 38.20 183.08
CA GLN A 258 -109.02 37.11 182.49
C GLN A 258 -108.86 35.88 183.38
N ASN A 259 -108.66 36.04 184.70
CA ASN A 259 -108.38 34.88 185.56
C ASN A 259 -109.50 33.83 185.61
N ARG A 260 -110.78 34.21 185.43
CA ARG A 260 -111.91 33.25 185.45
C ARG A 260 -112.30 32.75 184.06
N GLU A 261 -111.90 33.45 183.00
CA GLU A 261 -111.95 32.93 181.63
C GLU A 261 -110.79 31.95 181.35
N ALA A 262 -109.62 32.18 181.96
CA ALA A 262 -108.39 31.42 181.71
C ALA A 262 -108.54 29.92 182.00
N GLU A 263 -109.03 29.52 183.17
CA GLU A 263 -109.16 28.10 183.54
C GLU A 263 -110.10 27.33 182.59
N LEU A 264 -111.22 27.93 182.19
CA LEU A 264 -112.15 27.35 181.23
C LEU A 264 -111.58 27.33 179.81
N SER A 265 -110.85 28.37 179.41
CA SER A 265 -110.22 28.45 178.07
C SER A 265 -109.09 27.41 177.90
N VAL A 266 -108.25 27.21 178.92
CA VAL A 266 -107.15 26.24 178.88
C VAL A 266 -107.68 24.81 178.70
N LYS A 267 -108.69 24.41 179.48
CA LYS A 267 -109.21 23.03 179.46
C LYS A 267 -109.82 22.64 178.11
N TYR A 268 -110.52 23.56 177.44
CA TYR A 268 -111.09 23.29 176.11
C TYR A 268 -110.06 23.39 174.97
N LYS A 269 -109.07 24.29 175.05
CA LYS A 269 -108.02 24.41 174.03
C LYS A 269 -107.16 23.16 173.90
N GLU A 270 -106.79 22.55 175.03
CA GLU A 270 -105.88 21.39 175.00
C GLU A 270 -106.56 20.13 174.39
N GLN A 271 -107.87 19.94 174.61
CA GLN A 271 -108.62 18.84 174.00
C GLN A 271 -108.76 18.99 172.47
N ILE A 272 -108.93 20.22 171.97
CA ILE A 272 -108.96 20.49 170.52
C ILE A 272 -107.59 20.17 169.90
N ARG A 273 -106.52 20.68 170.52
CA ARG A 273 -105.14 20.54 170.03
C ARG A 273 -104.69 19.08 169.90
N GLN A 274 -105.05 18.22 170.85
CA GLN A 274 -104.78 16.78 170.77
C GLN A 274 -105.53 16.13 169.60
N ARG A 275 -106.80 16.50 169.40
CA ARG A 275 -107.64 15.95 168.31
C ARG A 275 -107.17 16.38 166.91
N GLU A 276 -106.67 17.61 166.78
CA GLU A 276 -106.08 18.14 165.54
C GLU A 276 -104.76 17.42 165.19
N ALA A 277 -103.92 17.14 166.18
CA ALA A 277 -102.66 16.43 165.98
C ALA A 277 -102.86 14.99 165.47
N GLU A 278 -103.79 14.23 166.06
CA GLU A 278 -104.15 12.87 165.61
C GLU A 278 -104.66 12.87 164.16
N LEU A 279 -105.56 13.79 163.83
CA LEU A 279 -106.13 13.93 162.48
C LEU A 279 -105.09 14.36 161.43
N SER A 280 -104.10 15.17 161.80
CA SER A 280 -103.03 15.57 160.88
C SER A 280 -102.10 14.40 160.55
N LEU A 281 -101.72 13.61 161.56
CA LEU A 281 -100.82 12.46 161.38
C LEU A 281 -101.47 11.38 160.50
N GLN A 282 -102.75 11.08 160.74
CA GLN A 282 -103.46 10.03 160.00
C GLN A 282 -103.65 10.36 158.50
N HIS A 283 -103.80 11.64 158.14
CA HIS A 283 -103.83 12.05 156.73
C HIS A 283 -102.46 11.97 156.06
N GLN A 284 -101.37 12.29 156.76
CA GLN A 284 -100.03 12.23 156.19
C GLN A 284 -99.62 10.78 155.85
N GLU A 285 -99.87 9.82 156.74
CA GLU A 285 -99.59 8.39 156.47
C GLU A 285 -100.36 7.86 155.25
N GLN A 286 -101.61 8.30 155.04
CA GLN A 286 -102.38 7.91 153.85
C GLN A 286 -101.81 8.52 152.56
N LEU A 287 -101.35 9.77 152.61
CA LEU A 287 -100.73 10.46 151.47
C LEU A 287 -99.44 9.75 151.02
N GLU A 288 -98.48 9.54 151.92
CA GLU A 288 -97.20 8.87 151.61
C GLU A 288 -97.41 7.43 151.10
N LYS A 289 -98.41 6.72 151.64
CA LYS A 289 -98.79 5.39 151.15
C LYS A 289 -99.40 5.41 149.75
N SER A 290 -100.17 6.45 149.41
CA SER A 290 -100.75 6.61 148.07
C SER A 290 -99.70 6.98 147.02
N GLU A 291 -98.77 7.91 147.32
CA GLU A 291 -97.69 8.29 146.42
C GLU A 291 -96.75 7.12 146.12
N SER A 292 -96.35 6.37 147.15
CA SER A 292 -95.43 5.23 147.01
C SER A 292 -96.03 4.11 146.13
N GLN A 293 -97.34 3.84 146.24
CA GLN A 293 -98.02 2.91 145.34
C GLN A 293 -98.07 3.43 143.90
N LEU A 294 -98.45 4.70 143.68
CA LEU A 294 -98.55 5.28 142.33
C LEU A 294 -97.19 5.31 141.62
N LYS A 295 -96.13 5.66 142.35
CA LYS A 295 -94.75 5.75 141.86
C LYS A 295 -94.21 4.38 141.46
N HIS A 296 -94.49 3.34 142.25
CA HIS A 296 -94.13 1.96 141.90
C HIS A 296 -94.90 1.46 140.65
N GLN A 297 -96.20 1.74 140.57
CA GLN A 297 -97.04 1.33 139.44
C GLN A 297 -96.58 1.94 138.10
N HIS A 298 -96.24 3.23 138.09
CA HIS A 298 -95.70 3.89 136.89
C HIS A 298 -94.30 3.36 136.52
N GLN A 299 -93.44 3.08 137.50
CA GLN A 299 -92.09 2.55 137.22
C GLN A 299 -92.14 1.15 136.59
N GLU A 300 -93.07 0.29 137.00
CA GLU A 300 -93.29 -1.02 136.36
C GLU A 300 -93.95 -0.90 134.97
N GLN A 301 -94.85 0.07 134.76
CA GLN A 301 -95.40 0.34 133.42
C GLN A 301 -94.31 0.80 132.43
N LEU A 302 -93.39 1.66 132.87
CA LEU A 302 -92.27 2.15 132.04
C LEU A 302 -91.35 1.00 131.60
N LYS A 303 -90.86 0.17 132.54
CA LYS A 303 -90.00 -0.99 132.22
C LYS A 303 -90.64 -1.92 131.19
N ARG A 304 -91.94 -2.23 131.35
CA ARG A 304 -92.67 -3.08 130.41
C ARG A 304 -92.68 -2.47 129.01
N ARG A 305 -92.99 -1.17 128.91
CA ARG A 305 -93.01 -0.42 127.65
C ARG A 305 -91.63 -0.40 126.98
N GLU A 306 -90.55 -0.23 127.75
CA GLU A 306 -89.17 -0.30 127.25
C GLU A 306 -88.82 -1.70 126.71
N THR A 307 -89.20 -2.77 127.43
CA THR A 307 -88.97 -4.15 126.94
C THR A 307 -89.76 -4.50 125.68
N GLU A 308 -91.00 -4.01 125.55
CA GLU A 308 -91.81 -4.18 124.33
C GLU A 308 -91.19 -3.44 123.13
N LEU A 309 -90.71 -2.20 123.33
CA LEU A 309 -90.06 -1.42 122.26
C LEU A 309 -88.73 -2.05 121.83
N LEU A 310 -87.92 -2.55 122.77
CA LEU A 310 -86.69 -3.30 122.46
C LEU A 310 -86.99 -4.58 121.67
N ALA A 311 -88.05 -5.32 121.99
CA ALA A 311 -88.45 -6.48 121.22
C ALA A 311 -88.85 -6.11 119.77
N GLN A 312 -89.62 -5.02 119.60
CA GLN A 312 -90.03 -4.53 118.28
C GLN A 312 -88.85 -4.05 117.42
N ILE A 313 -87.88 -3.32 118.01
CA ILE A 313 -86.66 -2.86 117.33
C ILE A 313 -85.85 -4.06 116.80
N ASN A 314 -85.62 -5.08 117.65
CA ASN A 314 -84.91 -6.30 117.26
C ASN A 314 -85.63 -7.06 116.12
N GLN A 315 -86.97 -7.11 116.15
CA GLN A 315 -87.77 -7.72 115.09
C GLN A 315 -87.65 -6.95 113.76
N LEU A 316 -87.72 -5.62 113.79
CA LEU A 316 -87.55 -4.77 112.61
C LEU A 316 -86.14 -4.88 112.02
N GLN A 317 -85.09 -4.88 112.84
CA GLN A 317 -83.73 -5.11 112.38
C GLN A 317 -83.57 -6.46 111.68
N LYS A 318 -84.16 -7.54 112.22
CA LYS A 318 -84.16 -8.86 111.58
C LYS A 318 -84.88 -8.87 110.22
N GLN A 319 -85.97 -8.11 110.09
CA GLN A 319 -86.68 -7.95 108.80
C GLN A 319 -85.84 -7.16 107.79
N ILE A 320 -85.18 -6.07 108.21
CA ILE A 320 -84.29 -5.27 107.35
C ILE A 320 -83.15 -6.13 106.80
N THR A 321 -82.46 -6.92 107.64
CA THR A 321 -81.36 -7.79 107.21
C THR A 321 -81.80 -8.84 106.19
N GLU A 322 -82.97 -9.44 106.35
CA GLU A 322 -83.49 -10.44 105.41
C GLU A 322 -83.90 -9.80 104.07
N VAL A 323 -84.50 -8.60 104.07
CA VAL A 323 -84.79 -7.85 102.83
C VAL A 323 -83.51 -7.46 102.10
N GLN A 324 -82.47 -7.02 102.83
CA GLN A 324 -81.16 -6.71 102.24
C GLN A 324 -80.53 -7.95 101.59
N ARG A 325 -80.58 -9.11 102.26
CA ARG A 325 -80.10 -10.39 101.71
C ARG A 325 -80.85 -10.78 100.44
N GLN A 326 -82.18 -10.74 100.46
CA GLN A 326 -83.01 -11.06 99.29
C GLN A 326 -82.77 -10.11 98.11
N HIS A 327 -82.44 -8.84 98.35
CA HIS A 327 -82.03 -7.92 97.30
C HIS A 327 -80.66 -8.29 96.72
N GLN A 328 -79.66 -8.59 97.56
CA GLN A 328 -78.33 -8.99 97.08
C GLN A 328 -78.36 -10.29 96.26
N ASP A 329 -79.14 -11.27 96.70
CA ASP A 329 -79.28 -12.54 95.98
C ASP A 329 -79.97 -12.34 94.61
N LYS A 330 -81.01 -11.49 94.53
CA LYS A 330 -81.65 -11.12 93.26
C LYS A 330 -80.73 -10.32 92.32
N THR A 331 -79.94 -9.39 92.85
CA THR A 331 -78.97 -8.62 92.05
C THR A 331 -77.94 -9.57 91.42
N ARG A 332 -77.34 -10.46 92.23
CA ARG A 332 -76.39 -11.48 91.74
C ARG A 332 -76.99 -12.42 90.69
N GLN A 333 -78.25 -12.82 90.86
CA GLN A 333 -78.95 -13.64 89.86
C GLN A 333 -79.10 -12.86 88.53
N GLY A 334 -79.56 -11.61 88.57
CA GLY A 334 -79.70 -10.77 87.37
C GLY A 334 -78.37 -10.48 86.67
N GLU A 335 -77.28 -10.28 87.43
CA GLU A 335 -75.92 -10.14 86.91
C GLU A 335 -75.43 -11.41 86.22
N ALA A 336 -75.66 -12.58 86.83
CA ALA A 336 -75.29 -13.88 86.26
C ALA A 336 -76.08 -14.22 84.99
N GLU A 337 -77.40 -14.00 84.98
CA GLU A 337 -78.26 -14.17 83.81
C GLU A 337 -77.86 -13.23 82.66
N SER A 338 -77.55 -11.96 82.98
CA SER A 338 -77.05 -10.98 81.99
C SER A 338 -75.69 -11.40 81.41
N THR A 339 -74.78 -11.88 82.25
CA THR A 339 -73.45 -12.34 81.84
C THR A 339 -73.56 -13.56 80.92
N LEU A 340 -74.44 -14.51 81.24
CA LEU A 340 -74.70 -15.67 80.39
C LEU A 340 -75.29 -15.24 79.04
N LYS A 341 -76.22 -14.29 79.02
CA LYS A 341 -76.80 -13.73 77.78
C LYS A 341 -75.76 -13.02 76.90
N ILE A 342 -74.83 -12.29 77.50
CA ILE A 342 -73.71 -11.66 76.79
C ILE A 342 -72.81 -12.72 76.13
N ASN A 343 -72.49 -13.80 76.85
CA ASN A 343 -71.67 -14.90 76.31
C ASN A 343 -72.35 -15.64 75.15
N GLU A 344 -73.66 -15.92 75.25
CA GLU A 344 -74.45 -16.48 74.14
C GLU A 344 -74.42 -15.58 72.89
N LEU A 345 -74.59 -14.27 73.07
CA LEU A 345 -74.55 -13.30 71.97
C LEU A 345 -73.17 -13.19 71.33
N GLN A 346 -72.09 -13.21 72.13
CA GLN A 346 -70.71 -13.23 71.63
C GLN A 346 -70.41 -14.48 70.81
N GLN A 347 -70.89 -15.66 71.23
CA GLN A 347 -70.77 -16.89 70.44
C GLN A 347 -71.54 -16.79 69.11
N HIS A 348 -72.76 -16.24 69.14
CA HIS A 348 -73.55 -16.02 67.92
C HIS A 348 -72.88 -15.04 66.94
N ILE A 349 -72.37 -13.90 67.42
CA ILE A 349 -71.62 -12.93 66.61
C ILE A 349 -70.37 -13.58 66.00
N THR A 350 -69.64 -14.39 66.78
CA THR A 350 -68.45 -15.11 66.29
C THR A 350 -68.82 -16.09 65.17
N LYS A 351 -69.89 -16.87 65.36
CA LYS A 351 -70.38 -17.83 64.36
C LYS A 351 -70.83 -17.15 63.06
N LEU A 352 -71.56 -16.04 63.15
CA LEU A 352 -71.96 -15.26 61.98
C LEU A 352 -70.73 -14.73 61.22
N ARG A 353 -69.77 -14.11 61.93
CA ARG A 353 -68.51 -13.63 61.32
C ARG A 353 -67.74 -14.73 60.61
N THR A 354 -67.65 -15.94 61.17
CA THR A 354 -67.01 -17.08 60.48
C THR A 354 -67.75 -17.48 59.21
N GLN A 355 -69.09 -17.50 59.22
CA GLN A 355 -69.90 -17.84 58.05
C GLN A 355 -69.88 -16.76 56.97
N GLU A 356 -69.77 -15.48 57.35
CA GLU A 356 -69.61 -14.37 56.41
C GLU A 356 -68.21 -14.38 55.78
N ALA A 357 -67.15 -14.56 56.57
CA ALA A 357 -65.77 -14.67 56.06
C ALA A 357 -65.59 -15.88 55.12
N GLU A 358 -66.21 -17.02 55.42
CA GLU A 358 -66.13 -18.21 54.57
C GLU A 358 -66.90 -18.04 53.26
N LYS A 359 -68.07 -17.37 53.27
CA LYS A 359 -68.79 -16.98 52.05
C LYS A 359 -68.00 -15.96 51.21
N ILE A 360 -67.43 -14.93 51.84
CA ILE A 360 -66.60 -13.93 51.16
C ILE A 360 -65.46 -14.63 50.43
N LYS A 361 -64.71 -15.48 51.14
CA LYS A 361 -63.61 -16.29 50.58
C LYS A 361 -64.04 -17.19 49.42
N GLN A 362 -65.24 -17.78 49.47
CA GLN A 362 -65.80 -18.56 48.36
C GLN A 362 -66.10 -17.65 47.16
N THR A 363 -66.80 -16.52 47.36
CA THR A 363 -67.10 -15.58 46.26
C THR A 363 -65.85 -14.93 45.66
N GLU A 364 -64.82 -14.66 46.46
CA GLU A 364 -63.51 -14.17 45.99
C GLU A 364 -62.79 -15.22 45.13
N ALA A 365 -62.82 -16.50 45.53
CA ALA A 365 -62.23 -17.58 44.75
C ALA A 365 -62.97 -17.82 43.43
N GLU A 366 -64.31 -17.80 43.44
CA GLU A 366 -65.14 -17.92 42.23
C GLU A 366 -64.92 -16.74 41.27
N LEU A 367 -64.92 -15.51 41.78
CA LEU A 367 -64.67 -14.30 40.98
C LEU A 367 -63.24 -14.28 40.42
N SER A 368 -62.24 -14.68 41.21
CA SER A 368 -60.85 -14.81 40.76
C SER A 368 -60.70 -15.85 39.65
N LEU A 369 -61.37 -17.01 39.78
CA LEU A 369 -61.37 -18.05 38.75
C LEU A 369 -62.06 -17.57 37.47
N GLN A 370 -63.19 -16.87 37.58
CA GLN A 370 -63.90 -16.29 36.44
C GLN A 370 -63.04 -15.23 35.72
N HIS A 371 -62.41 -14.31 36.46
CA HIS A 371 -61.49 -13.33 35.87
C HIS A 371 -60.27 -13.99 35.22
N GLN A 372 -59.67 -15.02 35.83
CA GLN A 372 -58.55 -15.76 35.23
C GLN A 372 -58.96 -16.47 33.93
N GLN A 373 -60.16 -17.07 33.88
CA GLN A 373 -60.69 -17.67 32.66
C GLN A 373 -60.97 -16.63 31.56
N GLN A 374 -61.51 -15.46 31.93
CA GLN A 374 -61.73 -14.35 30.98
C GLN A 374 -60.41 -13.80 30.44
N LEU A 375 -59.41 -13.57 31.29
CA LEU A 375 -58.07 -13.12 30.86
C LEU A 375 -57.42 -14.15 29.92
N THR A 376 -57.37 -15.43 30.29
CA THR A 376 -56.84 -16.52 29.43
C THR A 376 -57.54 -16.55 28.05
N ASN A 377 -58.85 -16.31 28.01
CA ASN A 377 -59.62 -16.28 26.76
C ASN A 377 -59.29 -15.03 25.92
N TYR A 378 -59.23 -13.84 26.54
CA TYR A 378 -58.82 -12.61 25.85
C TYR A 378 -57.38 -12.68 25.32
N GLU A 379 -56.44 -13.21 26.11
CA GLU A 379 -55.05 -13.46 25.69
C GLU A 379 -54.98 -14.42 24.51
N SER A 380 -55.76 -15.50 24.55
CA SER A 380 -55.84 -16.49 23.45
C SER A 380 -56.40 -15.87 22.16
N GLN A 381 -57.47 -15.08 22.24
CA GLN A 381 -58.04 -14.36 21.10
C GLN A 381 -57.09 -13.28 20.56
N LEU A 382 -56.42 -12.55 21.45
CA LEU A 382 -55.44 -11.52 21.10
C LEU A 382 -54.23 -12.13 20.40
N LYS A 383 -53.72 -13.25 20.90
CA LYS A 383 -52.62 -14.03 20.31
C LYS A 383 -52.99 -14.58 18.93
N LEU A 384 -54.19 -15.17 18.78
CA LEU A 384 -54.69 -15.63 17.48
C LEU A 384 -54.81 -14.49 16.47
N LYS A 385 -55.40 -13.36 16.87
CA LYS A 385 -55.56 -12.19 16.01
C LYS A 385 -54.22 -11.60 15.57
N HIS A 386 -53.23 -11.52 16.46
CA HIS A 386 -51.87 -11.10 16.11
C HIS A 386 -51.20 -12.11 15.16
N GLN A 387 -51.35 -13.42 15.40
CA GLN A 387 -50.78 -14.45 14.53
C GLN A 387 -51.40 -14.42 13.12
N GLU A 388 -52.72 -14.18 13.00
CA GLU A 388 -53.36 -13.95 11.69
C GLU A 388 -52.89 -12.68 11.00
N GLN A 389 -52.79 -11.56 11.73
CA GLN A 389 -52.34 -10.29 11.17
C GLN A 389 -50.88 -10.40 10.68
N LEU A 390 -50.00 -11.02 11.48
CA LEU A 390 -48.60 -11.21 11.13
C LEU A 390 -48.46 -12.12 9.89
N LYS A 391 -49.17 -13.24 9.83
CA LYS A 391 -49.22 -14.10 8.61
C LYS A 391 -49.72 -13.37 7.37
N ARG A 392 -50.68 -12.45 7.51
CA ARG A 392 -51.15 -11.61 6.38
C ARG A 392 -50.07 -10.63 5.94
N GLN A 393 -49.40 -9.97 6.88
CA GLN A 393 -48.29 -9.05 6.58
C GLN A 393 -47.09 -9.77 5.95
N GLU A 394 -46.73 -10.97 6.42
CA GLU A 394 -45.71 -11.83 5.80
C GLU A 394 -46.07 -12.22 4.37
N ALA A 395 -47.32 -12.63 4.12
CA ALA A 395 -47.79 -13.00 2.79
C ALA A 395 -47.85 -11.80 1.82
N GLU A 396 -48.30 -10.64 2.29
CA GLU A 396 -48.34 -9.39 1.53
C GLU A 396 -46.92 -8.90 1.20
N LEU A 397 -46.01 -8.89 2.17
CA LEU A 397 -44.61 -8.51 1.99
C LEU A 397 -43.88 -9.48 1.04
N LYS A 398 -44.11 -10.80 1.15
CA LYS A 398 -43.58 -11.79 0.21
C LYS A 398 -44.09 -11.53 -1.21
N SER A 399 -45.38 -11.23 -1.38
CA SER A 399 -45.97 -10.89 -2.68
C SER A 399 -45.35 -9.63 -3.28
N GLN A 400 -45.16 -8.57 -2.48
CA GLN A 400 -44.51 -7.33 -2.90
C GLN A 400 -43.06 -7.56 -3.35
N TYR A 401 -42.27 -8.33 -2.58
CA TYR A 401 -40.90 -8.68 -2.98
C TYR A 401 -40.86 -9.54 -4.26
N GLN A 402 -41.75 -10.52 -4.41
CA GLN A 402 -41.84 -11.32 -5.64
C GLN A 402 -42.20 -10.44 -6.85
N GLN A 403 -43.12 -9.48 -6.70
CA GLN A 403 -43.50 -8.56 -7.76
C GLN A 403 -42.35 -7.61 -8.14
N GLN A 404 -41.64 -7.04 -7.16
CA GLN A 404 -40.46 -6.18 -7.41
C GLN A 404 -39.33 -6.96 -8.09
N LEU A 405 -39.10 -8.21 -7.68
CA LEU A 405 -38.06 -9.06 -8.26
C LEU A 405 -38.38 -9.42 -9.72
N GLN A 406 -39.63 -9.82 -10.01
CA GLN A 406 -40.08 -10.04 -11.40
C GLN A 406 -39.99 -8.79 -12.27
N GLN A 407 -40.38 -7.62 -11.74
CA GLN A 407 -40.19 -6.34 -12.44
C GLN A 407 -38.71 -6.13 -12.78
N ARG A 408 -37.81 -6.30 -11.81
CA ARG A 408 -36.37 -6.11 -12.00
C ARG A 408 -35.75 -7.13 -12.97
N GLU A 409 -36.18 -8.39 -12.95
CA GLU A 409 -35.81 -9.40 -13.93
C GLU A 409 -36.21 -8.97 -15.36
N THR A 410 -37.44 -8.46 -15.56
CA THR A 410 -37.89 -7.99 -16.89
C THR A 410 -37.17 -6.72 -17.36
N GLU A 411 -36.82 -5.80 -16.46
CA GLU A 411 -35.97 -4.64 -16.78
C GLU A 411 -34.58 -5.10 -17.25
N LEU A 412 -33.93 -5.96 -16.48
CA LEU A 412 -32.58 -6.46 -16.78
C LEU A 412 -32.56 -7.30 -18.07
N LEU A 413 -33.60 -8.10 -18.34
CA LEU A 413 -33.75 -8.82 -19.60
C LEU A 413 -33.86 -7.85 -20.78
N THR A 414 -34.66 -6.78 -20.64
CA THR A 414 -34.84 -5.76 -21.69
C THR A 414 -33.55 -4.99 -21.95
N GLN A 415 -32.82 -4.60 -20.89
CA GLN A 415 -31.52 -3.94 -21.01
C GLN A 415 -30.48 -4.85 -21.69
N ASN A 416 -30.43 -6.14 -21.34
CA ASN A 416 -29.54 -7.10 -21.99
C ASN A 416 -29.86 -7.29 -23.48
N GLN A 417 -31.14 -7.34 -23.87
CA GLN A 417 -31.54 -7.39 -25.28
C GLN A 417 -31.12 -6.12 -26.04
N GLN A 418 -31.26 -4.94 -25.43
CA GLN A 418 -30.83 -3.67 -26.01
C GLN A 418 -29.30 -3.58 -26.17
N LEU A 419 -28.53 -4.04 -25.18
CA LEU A 419 -27.07 -4.13 -25.24
C LEU A 419 -26.61 -5.13 -26.31
N GLN A 420 -27.24 -6.31 -26.41
CA GLN A 420 -26.95 -7.28 -27.48
C GLN A 420 -27.19 -6.68 -28.88
N LYS A 421 -28.29 -5.93 -29.06
CA LYS A 421 -28.59 -5.19 -30.29
C LYS A 421 -27.49 -4.17 -30.61
N GLN A 422 -27.11 -3.32 -29.66
CA GLN A 422 -26.01 -2.35 -29.84
C GLN A 422 -24.67 -3.03 -30.17
N ILE A 423 -24.32 -4.14 -29.51
CA ILE A 423 -23.10 -4.91 -29.81
C ILE A 423 -23.13 -5.45 -31.25
N SER A 424 -24.28 -5.96 -31.73
CA SER A 424 -24.42 -6.41 -33.11
C SER A 424 -24.32 -5.28 -34.14
N GLU A 425 -24.87 -4.11 -33.83
CA GLU A 425 -24.82 -2.91 -34.69
C GLU A 425 -23.39 -2.37 -34.79
N LEU A 426 -22.69 -2.25 -33.65
CA LEU A 426 -21.28 -1.85 -33.60
C LEU A 426 -20.38 -2.85 -34.33
N LYS A 427 -20.63 -4.15 -34.19
CA LYS A 427 -19.88 -5.19 -34.90
C LYS A 427 -20.07 -5.10 -36.42
N LEU A 428 -21.29 -4.82 -36.87
CA LEU A 428 -21.59 -4.60 -38.29
C LEU A 428 -20.92 -3.33 -38.83
N GLN A 429 -20.98 -2.23 -38.09
CA GLN A 429 -20.29 -0.98 -38.45
C GLN A 429 -18.78 -1.18 -38.56
N HIS A 430 -18.15 -1.86 -37.59
CA HIS A 430 -16.72 -2.12 -37.61
C HIS A 430 -16.32 -3.04 -38.78
N GLN A 431 -17.12 -4.06 -39.09
CA GLN A 431 -16.91 -4.91 -40.27
C GLN A 431 -17.00 -4.11 -41.58
N GLN A 432 -17.96 -3.18 -41.71
CA GLN A 432 -18.09 -2.30 -42.86
C GLN A 432 -16.88 -1.35 -42.98
N GLN A 433 -16.43 -0.76 -41.87
CA GLN A 433 -15.23 0.09 -41.84
C GLN A 433 -13.97 -0.67 -42.26
N LEU A 434 -13.79 -1.92 -41.80
CA LEU A 434 -12.66 -2.78 -42.23
C LEU A 434 -12.73 -3.07 -43.72
N GLN A 435 -13.88 -3.47 -44.26
CA GLN A 435 -14.05 -3.75 -45.70
C GLN A 435 -13.82 -2.49 -46.57
N GLN A 436 -14.24 -1.32 -46.11
CA GLN A 436 -13.94 -0.05 -46.78
C GLN A 436 -12.43 0.24 -46.74
N ARG A 437 -11.79 0.09 -45.57
CA ARG A 437 -10.34 0.32 -45.39
C ARG A 437 -9.49 -0.61 -46.26
N GLU A 438 -9.89 -1.88 -46.39
CA GLU A 438 -9.27 -2.86 -47.28
C GLU A 438 -9.41 -2.47 -48.75
N ALA A 439 -10.59 -1.99 -49.17
CA ALA A 439 -10.82 -1.52 -50.53
C ALA A 439 -10.01 -0.24 -50.86
N GLU A 440 -9.96 0.72 -49.92
CA GLU A 440 -9.14 1.93 -50.03
C GLU A 440 -7.65 1.61 -50.16
N LEU A 441 -7.11 0.77 -49.26
CA LEU A 441 -5.71 0.31 -49.32
C LEU A 441 -5.41 -0.42 -50.63
N LYS A 442 -6.29 -1.32 -51.07
CA LYS A 442 -6.13 -2.03 -52.35
C LYS A 442 -6.10 -1.07 -53.53
N SER A 443 -6.97 -0.06 -53.56
CA SER A 443 -6.97 0.97 -54.60
C SER A 443 -5.67 1.78 -54.59
N GLN A 444 -5.19 2.21 -53.42
CA GLN A 444 -3.94 2.96 -53.28
C GLN A 444 -2.72 2.14 -53.74
N TYR A 445 -2.64 0.85 -53.38
CA TYR A 445 -1.57 -0.02 -53.86
C TYR A 445 -1.64 -0.25 -55.38
N GLN A 446 -2.83 -0.42 -55.96
CA GLN A 446 -2.97 -0.53 -57.42
C GLN A 446 -2.56 0.76 -58.14
N GLU A 447 -2.91 1.93 -57.60
CA GLU A 447 -2.51 3.22 -58.18
C GLU A 447 -1.00 3.45 -58.08
N GLN A 448 -0.38 3.21 -56.92
CA GLN A 448 1.08 3.31 -56.75
C GLN A 448 1.84 2.36 -57.68
N LEU A 449 1.33 1.13 -57.87
CA LEU A 449 1.94 0.14 -58.75
C LEU A 449 1.83 0.57 -60.22
N GLN A 450 0.67 1.07 -60.67
CA GLN A 450 0.49 1.65 -62.00
C GLN A 450 1.39 2.88 -62.23
N GLN A 451 1.46 3.81 -61.27
CA GLN A 451 2.38 4.95 -61.33
C GLN A 451 3.82 4.45 -61.52
N ARG A 452 4.26 3.47 -60.72
CA ARG A 452 5.62 2.92 -60.81
C ARG A 452 5.89 2.17 -62.12
N GLU A 453 4.91 1.47 -62.69
CA GLU A 453 5.00 0.88 -64.02
C GLU A 453 5.18 1.95 -65.10
N THR A 454 4.43 3.07 -65.03
CA THR A 454 4.60 4.18 -65.99
C THR A 454 5.95 4.90 -65.86
N GLU A 455 6.49 5.07 -64.65
CA GLU A 455 7.85 5.58 -64.43
C GLU A 455 8.92 4.67 -65.04
N LEU A 456 8.81 3.36 -64.82
CA LEU A 456 9.77 2.39 -65.35
C LEU A 456 9.69 2.30 -66.88
N LEU A 457 8.50 2.36 -67.47
CA LEU A 457 8.32 2.46 -68.93
C LEU A 457 8.94 3.75 -69.49
N ALA A 458 8.78 4.89 -68.81
CA ALA A 458 9.41 6.15 -69.21
C ALA A 458 10.95 6.06 -69.17
N GLN A 459 11.52 5.46 -68.11
CA GLN A 459 12.96 5.22 -67.98
C GLN A 459 13.49 4.26 -69.06
N ILE A 460 12.78 3.17 -69.35
CA ILE A 460 13.12 2.23 -70.43
C ILE A 460 13.14 2.94 -71.79
N ASN A 461 12.12 3.77 -72.08
CA ASN A 461 12.05 4.54 -73.33
C ASN A 461 13.20 5.57 -73.42
N GLN A 462 13.59 6.20 -72.31
CA GLN A 462 14.75 7.10 -72.26
C GLN A 462 16.07 6.37 -72.51
N LEU A 463 16.26 5.19 -71.91
CA LEU A 463 17.46 4.35 -72.13
C LEU A 463 17.52 3.84 -73.58
N GLN A 464 16.39 3.40 -74.17
CA GLN A 464 16.33 3.02 -75.58
C GLN A 464 16.71 4.19 -76.52
N LYS A 465 16.26 5.42 -76.19
CA LYS A 465 16.66 6.63 -76.94
C LYS A 465 18.16 6.90 -76.82
N GLN A 466 18.74 6.77 -75.63
CA GLN A 466 20.19 6.91 -75.42
C GLN A 466 20.99 5.84 -76.17
N ILE A 467 20.58 4.57 -76.12
CA ILE A 467 21.20 3.46 -76.88
C ILE A 467 21.15 3.74 -78.39
N THR A 468 20.02 4.24 -78.89
CA THR A 468 19.85 4.59 -80.31
C THR A 468 20.78 5.74 -80.72
N GLN A 469 20.92 6.76 -79.86
CA GLN A 469 21.82 7.90 -80.09
C GLN A 469 23.30 7.51 -80.03
N LEU A 470 23.70 6.68 -79.06
CA LEU A 470 25.07 6.14 -78.99
C LEU A 470 25.38 5.26 -80.21
N LYS A 471 24.42 4.47 -80.68
CA LYS A 471 24.57 3.64 -81.89
C LYS A 471 24.78 4.50 -83.14
N SER A 472 24.02 5.59 -83.33
CA SER A 472 24.23 6.49 -84.47
C SER A 472 25.52 7.30 -84.37
N GLN A 473 25.92 7.74 -83.17
CA GLN A 473 27.22 8.38 -82.94
C GLN A 473 28.40 7.46 -83.27
N ASN A 474 28.38 6.21 -82.77
CA ASN A 474 29.42 5.24 -83.08
C ASN A 474 29.46 4.90 -84.57
N GLN A 475 28.29 4.80 -85.24
CA GLN A 475 28.23 4.59 -86.69
C GLN A 475 28.80 5.77 -87.48
N GLN A 476 28.54 7.01 -87.05
CA GLN A 476 29.14 8.21 -87.67
C GLN A 476 30.65 8.28 -87.47
N GLN A 477 31.15 7.96 -86.27
CA GLN A 477 32.60 7.90 -86.00
C GLN A 477 33.29 6.81 -86.82
N LEU A 478 32.68 5.63 -86.96
CA LEU A 478 33.21 4.56 -87.81
C LEU A 478 33.27 4.99 -89.28
N GLN A 479 32.19 5.60 -89.80
CA GLN A 479 32.17 6.14 -91.17
C GLN A 479 33.21 7.24 -91.40
N GLN A 480 33.45 8.10 -90.40
CA GLN A 480 34.52 9.10 -90.46
C GLN A 480 35.89 8.42 -90.56
N GLN A 481 36.20 7.47 -89.67
CA GLN A 481 37.45 6.70 -89.69
C GLN A 481 37.64 5.91 -91.01
N GLU A 482 36.58 5.31 -91.56
CA GLU A 482 36.61 4.66 -92.88
C GLU A 482 36.95 5.65 -94.00
N THR A 483 36.36 6.86 -94.00
CA THR A 483 36.69 7.88 -95.02
C THR A 483 38.09 8.48 -94.85
N GLU A 484 38.59 8.63 -93.62
CA GLU A 484 39.97 9.04 -93.36
C GLU A 484 40.97 7.98 -93.83
N LEU A 485 40.74 6.70 -93.49
CA LEU A 485 41.57 5.58 -93.96
C LEU A 485 41.53 5.43 -95.48
N LEU A 486 40.37 5.63 -96.12
CA LEU A 486 40.26 5.62 -97.58
C LEU A 486 41.07 6.76 -98.21
N THR A 487 41.02 7.96 -97.62
CA THR A 487 41.76 9.14 -98.08
C THR A 487 43.28 8.94 -97.92
N GLN A 488 43.72 8.41 -96.78
CA GLN A 488 45.13 8.06 -96.53
C GLN A 488 45.62 6.99 -97.52
N ASN A 489 44.81 5.95 -97.81
CA ASN A 489 45.16 4.93 -98.80
C ASN A 489 45.26 5.51 -100.22
N GLN A 490 44.39 6.43 -100.62
CA GLN A 490 44.50 7.14 -101.91
C GLN A 490 45.77 8.00 -101.98
N GLN A 491 46.13 8.67 -100.89
CA GLN A 491 47.36 9.46 -100.80
C GLN A 491 48.63 8.59 -100.86
N LEU A 492 48.62 7.43 -100.19
CA LEU A 492 49.70 6.43 -100.29
C LEU A 492 49.81 5.83 -101.69
N GLN A 493 48.69 5.51 -102.36
CA GLN A 493 48.70 5.05 -103.76
C GLN A 493 49.27 6.11 -104.71
N LYS A 494 49.00 7.40 -104.47
CA LYS A 494 49.59 8.51 -105.21
C LYS A 494 51.11 8.61 -104.98
N GLN A 495 51.58 8.49 -103.74
CA GLN A 495 53.02 8.45 -103.45
C GLN A 495 53.71 7.23 -104.08
N ILE A 496 53.08 6.06 -104.07
CA ILE A 496 53.60 4.84 -104.72
C ILE A 496 53.69 5.03 -106.25
N SER A 497 52.72 5.69 -106.89
CA SER A 497 52.78 5.94 -108.34
C SER A 497 53.82 7.01 -108.71
N GLU A 498 54.01 8.03 -107.87
CA GLU A 498 55.07 9.03 -108.01
C GLU A 498 56.47 8.40 -107.85
N LEU A 499 56.68 7.58 -106.82
CA LEU A 499 57.93 6.83 -106.63
C LEU A 499 58.21 5.85 -107.78
N LYS A 500 57.18 5.15 -108.27
CA LYS A 500 57.31 4.27 -109.44
C LYS A 500 57.73 5.04 -110.70
N HIS A 501 57.18 6.23 -110.91
CA HIS A 501 57.57 7.10 -112.03
C HIS A 501 59.02 7.60 -111.88
N GLN A 502 59.44 8.04 -110.69
CA GLN A 502 60.83 8.42 -110.42
C GLN A 502 61.81 7.27 -110.66
N HIS A 503 61.48 6.05 -110.21
CA HIS A 503 62.30 4.87 -110.45
C HIS A 503 62.40 4.53 -111.94
N GLN A 504 61.30 4.67 -112.70
CA GLN A 504 61.33 4.44 -114.15
C GLN A 504 62.16 5.49 -114.90
N GLN A 505 62.16 6.77 -114.47
CA GLN A 505 63.10 7.78 -114.99
C GLN A 505 64.57 7.43 -114.67
N GLN A 506 64.86 6.90 -113.48
CA GLN A 506 66.20 6.41 -113.14
C GLN A 506 66.63 5.23 -114.02
N LEU A 507 65.71 4.32 -114.35
CA LEU A 507 65.96 3.19 -115.24
C LEU A 507 66.32 3.66 -116.66
N GLN A 508 65.54 4.58 -117.24
CA GLN A 508 65.84 5.19 -118.54
C GLN A 508 67.20 5.90 -118.56
N LYS A 509 67.60 6.52 -117.44
CA LYS A 509 68.91 7.15 -117.29
C LYS A 509 70.06 6.11 -117.18
N GLN A 510 69.79 4.92 -116.63
CA GLN A 510 70.73 3.79 -116.67
C GLN A 510 70.84 3.19 -118.09
N GLU A 511 69.74 3.12 -118.84
CA GLU A 511 69.73 2.70 -120.24
C GLU A 511 70.54 3.67 -121.13
N GLU A 512 70.35 4.99 -121.00
CA GLU A 512 71.20 5.99 -121.66
C GLU A 512 72.69 5.84 -121.34
N ASN A 513 73.02 5.64 -120.06
CA ASN A 513 74.41 5.48 -119.63
C ASN A 513 75.01 4.18 -120.19
N THR A 514 74.23 3.10 -120.27
CA THR A 514 74.64 1.83 -120.89
C THR A 514 74.87 2.01 -122.38
N LEU A 515 74.02 2.77 -123.08
CA LEU A 515 74.20 3.10 -124.49
C LEU A 515 75.49 3.92 -124.73
N LYS A 516 75.78 4.91 -123.86
CA LYS A 516 77.03 5.69 -123.91
C LYS A 516 78.27 4.81 -123.64
N ILE A 517 78.20 3.86 -122.71
CA ILE A 517 79.28 2.88 -122.45
C ILE A 517 79.53 2.03 -123.71
N ASN A 518 78.48 1.53 -124.35
CA ASN A 518 78.60 0.73 -125.58
C ASN A 518 79.20 1.56 -126.75
N GLN A 519 78.81 2.83 -126.90
CA GLN A 519 79.39 3.74 -127.89
C GLN A 519 80.89 4.00 -127.62
N LEU A 520 81.29 4.19 -126.35
CA LEU A 520 82.70 4.33 -125.96
C LEU A 520 83.50 3.05 -126.24
N GLN A 521 82.95 1.87 -125.97
CA GLN A 521 83.59 0.59 -126.30
C GLN A 521 83.78 0.40 -127.81
N GLN A 522 82.81 0.80 -128.63
CA GLN A 522 82.95 0.82 -130.09
C GLN A 522 84.08 1.76 -130.54
N HIS A 523 84.17 2.96 -129.94
CA HIS A 523 85.26 3.91 -130.22
C HIS A 523 86.64 3.36 -129.85
N ILE A 524 86.79 2.74 -128.67
CA ILE A 524 88.03 2.10 -128.21
C ILE A 524 88.44 0.97 -129.16
N THR A 525 87.47 0.15 -129.60
CA THR A 525 87.72 -0.95 -130.55
C THR A 525 88.22 -0.41 -131.90
N LYS A 526 87.59 0.67 -132.40
CA LYS A 526 87.93 1.29 -133.69
C LYS A 526 89.32 1.94 -133.69
N LEU A 527 89.75 2.52 -132.56
CA LEU A 527 91.11 3.03 -132.38
C LEU A 527 92.13 1.89 -132.40
N ARG A 528 91.89 0.82 -131.63
CA ARG A 528 92.79 -0.36 -131.59
C ARG A 528 92.99 -1.01 -132.97
N THR A 529 91.96 -1.06 -133.82
CA THR A 529 92.12 -1.55 -135.20
C THR A 529 93.00 -0.63 -136.05
N GLN A 530 92.89 0.70 -135.91
CA GLN A 530 93.72 1.66 -136.65
C GLN A 530 95.18 1.66 -136.18
N GLU A 531 95.44 1.39 -134.91
CA GLU A 531 96.80 1.20 -134.38
C GLU A 531 97.43 -0.10 -134.92
N ALA A 532 96.68 -1.21 -134.91
CA ALA A 532 97.13 -2.50 -135.43
C ALA A 532 97.44 -2.47 -136.94
N GLU A 533 96.64 -1.77 -137.75
CA GLU A 533 96.90 -1.61 -139.19
C GLU A 533 98.18 -0.80 -139.46
N LYS A 534 98.42 0.28 -138.71
CA LYS A 534 99.65 1.08 -138.82
C LYS A 534 100.90 0.29 -138.48
N ILE A 535 100.89 -0.43 -137.36
CA ILE A 535 102.00 -1.29 -136.91
C ILE A 535 102.36 -2.28 -138.04
N LYS A 536 101.34 -2.97 -138.57
CA LYS A 536 101.49 -3.98 -139.62
C LYS A 536 102.02 -3.41 -140.95
N GLN A 537 101.75 -2.14 -141.27
CA GLN A 537 102.37 -1.46 -142.40
C GLN A 537 103.85 -1.16 -142.13
N THR A 538 104.19 -0.59 -140.97
CA THR A 538 105.59 -0.29 -140.63
C THR A 538 106.49 -1.53 -140.53
N GLU A 539 105.96 -2.66 -140.05
CA GLU A 539 106.68 -3.94 -140.01
C GLU A 539 106.99 -4.47 -141.41
N ALA A 540 106.07 -4.32 -142.37
CA ALA A 540 106.25 -4.75 -143.76
C ALA A 540 107.31 -3.91 -144.48
N GLU A 541 107.28 -2.58 -144.31
CA GLU A 541 108.25 -1.66 -144.93
C GLU A 541 109.67 -1.88 -144.40
N LEU A 542 109.83 -2.02 -143.08
CA LEU A 542 111.13 -2.24 -142.43
C LEU A 542 111.78 -3.58 -142.82
N SER A 543 110.96 -4.61 -143.06
CA SER A 543 111.39 -5.93 -143.52
C SER A 543 111.95 -5.89 -144.94
N LEU A 544 111.22 -5.26 -145.86
CA LEU A 544 111.63 -5.10 -147.27
C LEU A 544 112.95 -4.31 -147.38
N GLN A 545 113.12 -3.27 -146.57
CA GLN A 545 114.32 -2.43 -146.58
C GLN A 545 115.57 -3.19 -146.11
N HIS A 546 115.46 -4.03 -145.08
CA HIS A 546 116.57 -4.89 -144.62
C HIS A 546 117.00 -5.91 -145.69
N GLN A 547 116.04 -6.54 -146.37
CA GLN A 547 116.34 -7.56 -147.38
C GLN A 547 117.16 -7.01 -148.56
N GLN A 548 116.88 -5.76 -148.96
CA GLN A 548 117.62 -5.06 -150.02
C GLN A 548 119.03 -4.61 -149.58
N GLN A 549 119.22 -4.27 -148.30
CA GLN A 549 120.54 -3.90 -147.79
C GLN A 549 121.48 -5.11 -147.68
N LEU A 550 120.98 -6.27 -147.22
CA LEU A 550 121.77 -7.49 -147.07
C LEU A 550 122.35 -7.98 -148.41
N THR A 551 121.53 -8.07 -149.46
CA THR A 551 121.97 -8.51 -150.81
C THR A 551 123.00 -7.57 -151.45
N ASN A 552 122.94 -6.27 -151.15
CA ASN A 552 123.93 -5.29 -151.60
C ASN A 552 125.25 -5.42 -150.81
N TYR A 553 125.19 -5.69 -149.51
CA TYR A 553 126.39 -5.94 -148.69
C TYR A 553 127.13 -7.21 -149.09
N GLU A 554 126.43 -8.34 -149.30
CA GLU A 554 127.05 -9.62 -149.68
C GLU A 554 127.80 -9.52 -151.02
N SER A 555 127.23 -8.82 -152.00
CA SER A 555 127.84 -8.65 -153.33
C SER A 555 129.06 -7.73 -153.30
N GLN A 556 129.04 -6.65 -152.51
CA GLN A 556 130.22 -5.79 -152.30
C GLN A 556 131.35 -6.49 -151.54
N LEU A 557 131.02 -7.28 -150.50
CA LEU A 557 132.02 -7.99 -149.69
C LEU A 557 132.83 -8.98 -150.54
N LYS A 558 132.14 -9.71 -151.42
CA LYS A 558 132.71 -10.77 -152.27
C LYS A 558 133.72 -10.22 -153.29
N LEU A 559 133.43 -9.07 -153.89
CA LEU A 559 134.34 -8.40 -154.84
C LEU A 559 135.60 -7.89 -154.12
N LYS A 560 135.41 -7.19 -152.99
CA LYS A 560 136.49 -6.54 -152.23
C LYS A 560 137.54 -7.53 -151.72
N HIS A 561 137.11 -8.72 -151.28
CA HIS A 561 138.01 -9.77 -150.81
C HIS A 561 138.92 -10.33 -151.91
N GLN A 562 138.42 -10.42 -153.15
CA GLN A 562 139.15 -10.98 -154.29
C GLN A 562 140.25 -10.04 -154.81
N GLU A 563 140.06 -8.73 -154.70
CA GLU A 563 141.12 -7.74 -155.01
C GLU A 563 142.17 -7.64 -153.90
N GLN A 564 141.75 -7.74 -152.65
CA GLN A 564 142.63 -7.55 -151.48
C GLN A 564 143.70 -8.66 -151.37
N LEU A 565 143.34 -9.92 -151.64
CA LEU A 565 144.27 -11.05 -151.73
C LEU A 565 145.40 -10.80 -152.75
N LYS A 566 145.07 -10.34 -153.97
CA LYS A 566 146.06 -10.07 -155.02
C LYS A 566 147.01 -8.92 -154.72
N ARG A 567 146.65 -7.98 -153.84
CA ARG A 567 147.56 -6.91 -153.41
C ARG A 567 148.52 -7.37 -152.32
N GLN A 568 148.04 -8.14 -151.35
CA GLN A 568 148.86 -8.60 -150.22
C GLN A 568 150.01 -9.53 -150.66
N GLU A 569 149.80 -10.40 -151.66
CA GLU A 569 150.87 -11.23 -152.23
C GLU A 569 151.98 -10.41 -152.92
N ALA A 570 151.65 -9.23 -153.46
CA ALA A 570 152.61 -8.36 -154.14
C ALA A 570 153.38 -7.47 -153.15
N GLU A 571 152.71 -6.89 -152.15
CA GLU A 571 153.35 -6.01 -151.16
C GLU A 571 154.31 -6.78 -150.23
N LEU A 572 153.90 -7.96 -149.75
CA LEU A 572 154.70 -8.77 -148.82
C LEU A 572 156.05 -9.18 -149.42
N LYS A 573 156.08 -9.46 -150.73
CA LYS A 573 157.29 -9.85 -151.47
C LYS A 573 158.26 -8.68 -151.67
N SER A 574 157.75 -7.45 -151.78
CA SER A 574 158.56 -6.24 -151.92
C SER A 574 159.25 -5.85 -150.61
N GLN A 575 158.49 -5.83 -149.50
CA GLN A 575 159.00 -5.38 -148.20
C GLN A 575 160.13 -6.26 -147.65
N TYR A 576 160.03 -7.59 -147.81
CA TYR A 576 161.04 -8.54 -147.32
C TYR A 576 162.42 -8.32 -147.95
N GLN A 577 162.45 -7.88 -149.22
CA GLN A 577 163.67 -7.70 -149.98
C GLN A 577 164.39 -6.36 -149.66
N GLN A 578 163.66 -5.40 -149.09
CA GLN A 578 164.18 -4.08 -148.70
C GLN A 578 164.73 -4.06 -147.26
N GLN A 579 164.09 -4.78 -146.32
CA GLN A 579 164.53 -4.83 -144.91
C GLN A 579 165.86 -5.54 -144.69
N LEU A 580 166.23 -6.51 -145.53
CA LEU A 580 167.49 -7.25 -145.38
C LEU A 580 168.72 -6.33 -145.54
N GLN A 581 168.72 -5.54 -146.62
CA GLN A 581 169.88 -4.70 -147.00
C GLN A 581 170.16 -3.55 -146.01
N GLN A 582 169.15 -3.05 -145.30
CA GLN A 582 169.37 -2.02 -144.27
C GLN A 582 170.05 -2.62 -143.02
N ARG A 583 169.66 -3.85 -142.65
CA ARG A 583 170.11 -4.48 -141.39
C ARG A 583 171.57 -4.95 -141.44
N GLU A 584 172.10 -5.21 -142.62
CA GLU A 584 173.52 -5.51 -142.84
C GLU A 584 174.40 -4.25 -142.69
N ALA A 585 173.92 -3.08 -143.16
CA ALA A 585 174.67 -1.82 -143.13
C ALA A 585 174.78 -1.17 -141.72
N GLU A 586 173.79 -1.37 -140.85
CA GLU A 586 173.80 -0.84 -139.48
C GLU A 586 174.75 -1.61 -138.55
N LEU A 587 174.86 -2.93 -138.74
CA LEU A 587 175.71 -3.81 -137.92
C LEU A 587 177.21 -3.55 -138.12
N GLU A 588 177.64 -3.31 -139.36
CA GLU A 588 179.05 -3.09 -139.71
C GLU A 588 179.63 -1.84 -139.02
N ASN A 589 178.85 -0.74 -138.97
CA ASN A 589 179.29 0.53 -138.37
C ASN A 589 179.46 0.42 -136.84
N LEU A 590 178.54 -0.27 -136.16
CA LEU A 590 178.51 -0.34 -134.69
C LEU A 590 179.73 -1.06 -134.11
N TYR A 591 180.25 -2.09 -134.80
CA TYR A 591 181.42 -2.84 -134.36
C TYR A 591 182.75 -2.05 -134.53
N GLN A 592 182.89 -1.29 -135.61
CA GLN A 592 184.09 -0.49 -135.87
C GLN A 592 184.30 0.62 -134.81
N GLU A 593 183.21 1.22 -134.31
CA GLU A 593 183.29 2.29 -133.32
C GLU A 593 183.66 1.77 -131.91
N GLN A 594 183.18 0.58 -131.50
CA GLN A 594 183.52 0.02 -130.19
C GLN A 594 184.95 -0.52 -130.10
N LEU A 595 185.46 -1.17 -131.16
CA LEU A 595 186.85 -1.68 -131.21
C LEU A 595 187.88 -0.56 -130.93
N LYS A 596 187.69 0.59 -131.58
CA LYS A 596 188.58 1.76 -131.47
C LYS A 596 188.63 2.36 -130.05
N ASN A 597 187.54 2.24 -129.30
CA ASN A 597 187.46 2.70 -127.91
C ASN A 597 188.15 1.70 -126.95
N TYR A 598 187.99 0.40 -127.19
CA TYR A 598 188.65 -0.66 -126.42
C TYR A 598 190.19 -0.65 -126.57
N GLU A 599 190.72 -0.54 -127.80
CA GLU A 599 192.18 -0.44 -128.02
C GLU A 599 192.81 0.75 -127.27
N SER A 600 192.07 1.85 -127.17
CA SER A 600 192.53 3.07 -126.50
C SER A 600 192.67 2.90 -124.98
N GLN A 601 191.78 2.12 -124.36
CA GLN A 601 191.86 1.80 -122.92
C GLN A 601 192.91 0.72 -122.64
N LEU A 602 193.00 -0.31 -123.49
CA LEU A 602 193.95 -1.41 -123.36
C LEU A 602 195.40 -0.93 -123.28
N LYS A 603 195.73 0.14 -124.03
CA LYS A 603 197.07 0.71 -124.13
C LYS A 603 197.54 1.40 -122.84
N LEU A 604 196.63 2.04 -122.09
CA LEU A 604 196.96 2.75 -120.85
C LEU A 604 197.19 1.78 -119.68
N GLN A 605 196.35 0.75 -119.57
CA GLN A 605 196.42 -0.21 -118.47
C GLN A 605 197.65 -1.13 -118.57
N HIS A 606 198.05 -1.51 -119.80
CA HIS A 606 199.24 -2.33 -120.02
C HIS A 606 200.54 -1.63 -119.58
N GLN A 607 200.61 -0.30 -119.71
CA GLN A 607 201.76 0.49 -119.29
C GLN A 607 201.94 0.54 -117.76
N GLN A 608 200.86 0.39 -116.99
CA GLN A 608 200.92 0.36 -115.51
C GLN A 608 201.27 -1.03 -114.95
N GLN A 609 200.84 -2.12 -115.59
CA GLN A 609 201.10 -3.48 -115.06
C GLN A 609 202.41 -4.10 -115.53
N LEU A 610 203.05 -3.62 -116.61
CA LEU A 610 204.43 -4.01 -116.91
C LEU A 610 205.39 -3.62 -115.76
N GLN A 611 205.15 -2.49 -115.08
CA GLN A 611 205.89 -2.08 -113.88
C GLN A 611 205.63 -2.96 -112.64
N GLN A 612 204.54 -3.74 -112.61
CA GLN A 612 204.32 -4.76 -111.58
C GLN A 612 204.97 -6.10 -111.98
N ARG A 613 205.00 -6.41 -113.28
CA ARG A 613 205.56 -7.66 -113.82
C ARG A 613 207.08 -7.78 -113.61
N GLU A 614 207.79 -6.67 -113.50
CA GLU A 614 209.21 -6.64 -113.11
C GLU A 614 209.44 -6.94 -111.62
N ALA A 615 208.44 -6.77 -110.74
CA ALA A 615 208.57 -7.01 -109.31
C ALA A 615 208.24 -8.46 -108.87
N GLU A 616 207.41 -9.18 -109.63
CA GLU A 616 206.99 -10.56 -109.28
C GLU A 616 207.84 -11.65 -109.96
N LEU A 617 208.46 -11.36 -111.11
CA LEU A 617 209.46 -12.25 -111.71
C LEU A 617 210.72 -12.42 -110.84
N GLU A 618 211.01 -11.43 -109.99
CA GLU A 618 212.06 -11.48 -108.96
C GLU A 618 211.73 -12.50 -107.83
N ASN A 619 210.46 -12.85 -107.63
CA ASN A 619 210.01 -13.74 -106.55
C ASN A 619 209.68 -15.18 -107.01
N LEU A 620 208.96 -15.37 -108.12
CA LEU A 620 208.48 -16.71 -108.53
C LEU A 620 209.19 -17.32 -109.75
N TYR A 621 210.48 -17.00 -109.90
CA TYR A 621 211.46 -17.84 -110.61
C TYR A 621 211.65 -19.23 -109.94
N GLN A 622 210.95 -19.51 -108.83
CA GLN A 622 211.10 -20.70 -107.96
C GLN A 622 210.10 -21.85 -108.22
N GLU A 623 208.89 -21.59 -108.75
CA GLU A 623 207.83 -22.64 -108.86
C GLU A 623 207.76 -23.29 -110.26
N GLN A 624 208.88 -23.31 -110.98
CA GLN A 624 208.95 -23.53 -112.44
C GLN A 624 208.56 -24.95 -112.95
N LEU A 625 208.24 -25.91 -112.08
CA LEU A 625 208.84 -27.24 -112.23
C LEU A 625 207.99 -28.51 -111.98
N GLN A 626 206.65 -28.48 -111.87
CA GLN A 626 205.88 -29.72 -111.53
C GLN A 626 204.73 -30.21 -112.43
N GLN A 627 203.78 -29.40 -112.92
CA GLN A 627 202.50 -29.95 -113.44
C GLN A 627 202.17 -29.59 -114.90
N ARG A 628 203.04 -30.02 -115.83
CA ARG A 628 202.72 -30.08 -117.28
C ARG A 628 202.79 -31.52 -117.82
N GLU A 629 201.85 -32.35 -117.38
CA GLU A 629 201.49 -33.66 -117.96
C GLU A 629 199.93 -33.80 -117.93
N ALA A 630 199.28 -34.48 -118.92
CA ALA A 630 197.84 -34.92 -119.02
C ALA A 630 196.73 -34.08 -119.79
N GLU A 631 195.61 -34.75 -120.19
CA GLU A 631 194.75 -34.49 -121.40
C GLU A 631 193.17 -34.94 -121.31
N PHE A 632 192.09 -34.09 -121.58
CA PHE A 632 190.60 -34.31 -122.07
C PHE A 632 189.23 -34.68 -121.24
N ALA A 633 187.99 -34.23 -121.72
CA ALA A 633 186.57 -34.90 -121.85
C ALA A 633 185.13 -34.51 -121.17
N HIS A 634 183.95 -34.67 -121.92
CA HIS A 634 182.45 -35.04 -121.65
C HIS A 634 181.15 -34.17 -121.19
N GLN A 635 179.85 -34.66 -121.41
CA GLN A 635 178.45 -33.98 -121.34
C GLN A 635 177.07 -34.84 -121.41
N GLU A 636 175.78 -34.33 -121.11
CA GLU A 636 174.33 -34.64 -121.66
C GLU A 636 172.95 -34.45 -120.77
N PRO A 637 171.64 -34.38 -121.30
CA PRO A 637 170.29 -34.05 -120.61
C PRO A 637 168.86 -34.77 -120.93
N VAL A 638 167.63 -34.43 -120.33
CA VAL A 638 166.24 -35.13 -120.48
C VAL A 638 164.81 -34.35 -120.24
N LYS A 639 163.55 -34.97 -120.23
CA LYS A 639 162.06 -34.45 -120.33
C LYS A 639 160.92 -35.40 -119.66
N ALA A 640 159.51 -35.36 -119.53
CA ALA A 640 158.16 -34.57 -119.59
C ALA A 640 156.87 -35.51 -119.14
N GLN A 641 155.48 -35.35 -119.04
CA GLN A 641 154.25 -34.39 -118.92
C GLN A 641 152.77 -35.09 -118.83
N ILE A 642 151.61 -34.62 -118.16
CA ILE A 642 150.14 -35.18 -118.17
C ILE A 642 148.86 -34.34 -117.56
N ASN A 643 147.53 -34.80 -117.46
CA ASN A 643 146.19 -34.08 -117.12
C ASN A 643 144.88 -34.89 -116.56
N GLU A 644 143.63 -34.33 -116.20
CA GLU A 644 142.13 -34.85 -116.21
C GLU A 644 140.90 -34.26 -115.27
N LEU A 645 139.58 -34.74 -115.23
CA LEU A 645 138.23 -34.05 -114.78
C LEU A 645 136.89 -34.86 -114.24
N GLU A 646 135.76 -34.21 -113.70
CA GLU A 646 134.20 -34.50 -113.51
C GLU A 646 133.42 -34.08 -112.12
N SER A 647 132.10 -34.17 -111.62
CA SER A 647 130.66 -34.75 -111.83
C SER A 647 129.35 -34.08 -111.08
N LEU A 648 128.14 -34.71 -110.72
CA LEU A 648 126.72 -34.10 -110.41
C LEU A 648 125.59 -34.72 -109.35
N PRO A 649 124.38 -34.09 -108.97
CA PRO A 649 123.33 -34.43 -107.84
C PRO A 649 121.70 -34.24 -107.95
N ASN A 650 120.75 -34.56 -106.94
CA ASN A 650 119.18 -34.30 -106.89
C ASN A 650 118.22 -34.53 -105.57
N PRO A 651 116.88 -34.07 -105.39
CA PRO A 651 115.92 -34.13 -104.14
C PRO A 651 114.26 -34.17 -104.18
N GLN A 652 113.40 -34.43 -103.08
CA GLN A 652 111.82 -34.34 -103.01
C GLN A 652 110.95 -34.48 -101.60
N GLU A 653 109.57 -34.20 -101.51
CA GLU A 653 108.35 -34.70 -100.62
C GLU A 653 107.46 -33.98 -99.45
N THR A 654 106.07 -34.23 -99.24
CA THR A 654 105.05 -33.66 -98.17
C THR A 654 103.52 -34.22 -97.94
N LYS A 655 102.77 -34.15 -96.73
CA LYS A 655 101.21 -34.27 -96.49
C LYS A 655 100.52 -34.01 -95.02
N ALA A 656 99.13 -33.92 -94.77
CA ALA A 656 98.32 -33.80 -93.44
C ALA A 656 96.69 -34.04 -93.37
N ASP A 657 95.92 -34.07 -92.20
CA ASP A 657 94.40 -34.37 -91.94
C ASP A 657 93.65 -33.95 -90.54
N ILE A 658 92.26 -33.98 -90.29
CA ILE A 658 91.43 -33.74 -88.97
C ILE A 658 89.81 -34.00 -88.89
N ASP A 659 89.06 -34.15 -87.71
CA ASP A 659 87.50 -34.21 -87.47
C ASP A 659 86.86 -34.16 -85.96
N ILE A 660 85.52 -33.85 -85.64
CA ILE A 660 84.69 -33.89 -84.31
C ILE A 660 83.14 -33.39 -84.33
N GLN A 661 82.03 -33.40 -83.46
CA GLN A 661 81.25 -33.96 -82.23
C GLN A 661 79.78 -33.25 -82.10
N GLU A 662 78.65 -33.32 -81.26
CA GLU A 662 77.79 -34.10 -80.21
C GLU A 662 76.33 -33.40 -80.00
N ASN A 663 75.21 -33.53 -79.16
CA ASN A 663 74.56 -34.23 -77.94
C ASN A 663 72.91 -34.19 -77.90
N SER A 664 72.06 -34.16 -76.78
CA SER A 664 70.51 -34.37 -76.72
C SER A 664 69.57 -33.93 -75.47
N GLU A 665 68.19 -34.15 -75.46
CA GLU A 665 67.06 -33.81 -74.44
C GLU A 665 65.98 -34.96 -74.08
N GLU A 666 64.69 -34.94 -73.56
CA GLU A 666 63.49 -34.00 -73.32
C GLU A 666 62.32 -34.39 -72.24
N LYS A 667 60.98 -34.60 -72.55
CA LYS A 667 59.68 -34.40 -71.72
C LYS A 667 58.55 -35.56 -71.75
N PRO A 668 57.16 -35.46 -71.54
CA PRO A 668 56.13 -34.88 -70.56
C PRO A 668 54.75 -35.69 -70.24
N LYS A 669 53.72 -35.13 -69.47
CA LYS A 669 52.19 -35.41 -69.36
C LYS A 669 51.58 -36.37 -68.24
N LEU A 670 50.27 -36.48 -67.81
CA LEU A 670 48.88 -35.95 -68.15
C LEU A 670 47.73 -36.13 -67.05
N LYS A 671 46.73 -35.19 -66.90
CA LYS A 671 45.29 -35.27 -66.37
C LYS A 671 44.99 -35.81 -64.92
N SER A 672 43.85 -35.61 -64.22
CA SER A 672 42.48 -35.01 -64.48
C SER A 672 42.08 -33.87 -63.48
N SER A 673 40.98 -33.69 -62.68
CA SER A 673 39.70 -34.40 -62.28
C SER A 673 38.63 -33.42 -61.66
N TYR A 674 37.39 -33.85 -61.28
CA TYR A 674 36.30 -33.02 -60.64
C TYR A 674 35.22 -33.80 -59.82
N LYS A 675 34.59 -33.19 -58.77
CA LYS A 675 33.11 -32.90 -58.61
C LYS A 675 32.57 -32.65 -57.15
N LEU A 676 31.47 -31.87 -57.05
CA LEU A 676 30.48 -31.69 -55.94
C LEU A 676 29.17 -32.50 -56.28
N PRO A 677 28.04 -32.62 -55.49
CA PRO A 677 27.34 -31.58 -54.66
C PRO A 677 26.42 -32.00 -53.44
N ILE A 678 25.84 -31.00 -52.74
CA ILE A 678 24.45 -30.74 -52.21
C ILE A 678 23.41 -31.91 -52.02
N LEU A 679 22.56 -31.94 -50.94
CA LEU A 679 21.04 -31.83 -50.94
C LEU A 679 20.22 -32.30 -49.66
N LEU A 680 19.24 -31.46 -49.24
CA LEU A 680 17.94 -31.55 -48.47
C LEU A 680 17.39 -32.74 -47.61
N ILE A 681 16.77 -32.36 -46.46
CA ILE A 681 15.40 -32.63 -45.86
C ILE A 681 14.75 -34.05 -45.81
N VAL A 682 13.95 -34.33 -44.74
CA VAL A 682 12.67 -35.12 -44.63
C VAL A 682 12.68 -36.17 -43.46
N LEU A 683 11.64 -36.51 -42.67
CA LEU A 683 10.41 -35.84 -42.13
C LEU A 683 9.57 -36.83 -41.24
N ILE A 684 9.31 -36.54 -39.94
CA ILE A 684 8.14 -37.10 -39.13
C ILE A 684 8.17 -38.67 -38.95
N PRO A 685 7.26 -39.43 -38.25
CA PRO A 685 6.11 -39.19 -37.32
C PRO A 685 6.37 -39.74 -35.87
N LEU A 686 5.46 -40.11 -34.93
CA LEU A 686 4.07 -40.67 -34.96
C LEU A 686 3.36 -40.68 -33.55
N LEU A 687 2.00 -40.65 -33.55
CA LEU A 687 1.00 -40.83 -32.45
C LEU A 687 0.96 -39.78 -31.31
N ALA A 688 -0.19 -39.24 -30.81
CA ALA A 688 -1.59 -39.71 -30.61
C ALA A 688 -1.79 -40.54 -29.32
N THR A 689 -2.90 -40.48 -28.56
CA THR A 689 -4.33 -40.14 -28.87
C THR A 689 -5.00 -39.23 -27.80
N ILE A 690 -5.94 -38.32 -28.13
CA ILE A 690 -7.44 -38.45 -28.02
C ILE A 690 -7.89 -39.09 -26.68
N GLY A 691 -8.81 -38.59 -25.83
CA GLY A 691 -9.92 -37.62 -25.83
C GLY A 691 -10.68 -37.81 -24.48
N PHE A 692 -11.92 -37.36 -24.17
CA PHE A 692 -13.01 -36.69 -24.89
C PHE A 692 -14.13 -36.28 -23.86
N VAL A 693 -14.82 -35.15 -24.05
CA VAL A 693 -16.12 -34.76 -23.37
C VAL A 693 -16.02 -34.46 -21.84
N THR A 694 -16.89 -33.67 -21.19
CA THR A 694 -18.25 -33.14 -21.49
C THR A 694 -18.34 -31.60 -21.44
N ARG A 695 -19.36 -31.02 -22.11
CA ARG A 695 -19.78 -29.62 -21.97
C ARG A 695 -21.24 -29.56 -21.51
N ASN A 696 -21.48 -29.36 -20.21
CA ASN A 696 -22.85 -29.26 -19.69
C ASN A 696 -23.35 -27.81 -19.69
N GLN A 697 -24.64 -27.66 -20.01
CA GLN A 697 -25.39 -26.42 -19.87
C GLN A 697 -25.95 -26.36 -18.44
N PHE A 698 -25.80 -25.23 -17.75
CA PHE A 698 -26.64 -24.93 -16.60
C PHE A 698 -27.80 -24.04 -17.03
N LYS A 699 -29.02 -24.55 -16.83
CA LYS A 699 -30.19 -23.69 -16.65
C LYS A 699 -30.22 -23.29 -15.19
N GLU A 700 -30.49 -22.02 -14.91
CA GLU A 700 -31.02 -21.68 -13.60
C GLU A 700 -32.46 -22.18 -13.52
N GLN A 701 -32.76 -22.96 -12.48
CA GLN A 701 -34.13 -23.26 -12.07
C GLN A 701 -34.24 -22.84 -10.61
N GLN A 702 -35.13 -21.87 -10.35
CA GLN A 702 -35.57 -21.56 -9.00
C GLN A 702 -36.20 -22.83 -8.39
N PRO A 703 -35.86 -23.22 -7.15
CA PRO A 703 -36.75 -24.05 -6.36
C PRO A 703 -37.91 -23.17 -5.88
N ASP A 704 -39.14 -23.54 -6.26
CA ASP A 704 -40.35 -22.94 -5.71
C ASP A 704 -40.37 -23.10 -4.18
N SER A 705 -40.99 -22.17 -3.46
CA SER A 705 -40.88 -22.15 -1.99
C SER A 705 -41.58 -23.34 -1.36
N LEU A 706 -40.82 -24.32 -0.88
CA LEU A 706 -41.31 -25.41 -0.04
C LEU A 706 -42.05 -24.84 1.18
N ALA A 707 -43.36 -25.09 1.24
CA ALA A 707 -44.15 -24.81 2.43
C ALA A 707 -43.80 -25.85 3.50
N ILE A 708 -42.86 -25.53 4.38
CA ILE A 708 -42.46 -26.40 5.49
C ILE A 708 -43.57 -26.40 6.55
N SER A 709 -44.50 -27.34 6.41
CA SER A 709 -45.24 -27.94 7.51
C SER A 709 -44.71 -29.35 7.73
N SER A 710 -43.65 -29.48 8.54
CA SER A 710 -43.09 -30.76 8.97
C SER A 710 -42.73 -30.70 10.44
N GLU A 711 -42.80 -31.85 11.12
CA GLU A 711 -42.25 -32.02 12.46
C GLU A 711 -40.73 -31.78 12.44
N VAL A 712 -40.19 -31.24 13.53
CA VAL A 712 -38.74 -30.95 13.63
C VAL A 712 -38.00 -32.25 13.92
N ASN A 713 -37.44 -32.88 12.88
CA ASN A 713 -36.58 -34.04 13.06
C ASN A 713 -35.18 -33.63 13.52
N VAL A 714 -34.93 -33.73 14.82
CA VAL A 714 -33.64 -33.41 15.47
C VAL A 714 -32.46 -34.10 14.77
N GLN A 715 -32.65 -35.36 14.36
CA GLN A 715 -31.58 -36.16 13.76
C GLN A 715 -31.16 -35.66 12.36
N ASP A 716 -32.07 -35.03 11.61
CA ASP A 716 -31.76 -34.51 10.27
C ASP A 716 -31.20 -33.08 10.34
N ASN A 717 -31.62 -32.28 11.32
CA ASN A 717 -30.98 -31.00 11.63
C ASN A 717 -29.53 -31.19 12.11
N LEU A 718 -29.26 -32.16 13.00
CA LEU A 718 -27.90 -32.53 13.44
C LEU A 718 -26.98 -32.89 12.25
N LYS A 719 -27.45 -33.75 11.33
CA LYS A 719 -26.69 -34.11 10.11
C LYS A 719 -26.48 -32.90 9.20
N SER A 720 -27.52 -32.11 8.96
CA SER A 720 -27.47 -30.95 8.06
C SER A 720 -26.51 -29.88 8.59
N ALA A 721 -26.51 -29.66 9.91
CA ALA A 721 -25.54 -28.81 10.58
C ALA A 721 -24.11 -29.32 10.41
N GLN A 722 -23.86 -30.62 10.64
CA GLN A 722 -22.54 -31.21 10.46
C GLN A 722 -22.02 -31.06 9.03
N ILE A 723 -22.83 -31.40 8.02
CA ILE A 723 -22.44 -31.26 6.60
C ILE A 723 -22.06 -29.82 6.27
N LEU A 724 -22.86 -28.84 6.73
CA LEU A 724 -22.56 -27.42 6.48
C LEU A 724 -21.28 -26.95 7.18
N ALA A 725 -20.97 -27.43 8.39
CA ALA A 725 -19.72 -27.10 9.08
C ALA A 725 -18.49 -27.79 8.46
N GLU A 726 -18.64 -29.03 7.98
CA GLU A 726 -17.59 -29.74 7.23
C GLU A 726 -17.30 -29.04 5.90
N GLU A 727 -18.33 -28.66 5.14
CA GLU A 727 -18.18 -27.86 3.92
C GLU A 727 -17.55 -26.48 4.19
N ALA A 728 -17.94 -25.81 5.28
CA ALA A 728 -17.34 -24.53 5.68
C ALA A 728 -15.83 -24.69 5.97
N SER A 729 -15.48 -25.73 6.72
CA SER A 729 -14.10 -26.07 7.07
C SER A 729 -13.27 -26.41 5.84
N GLU A 730 -13.80 -27.23 4.92
CA GLU A 730 -13.12 -27.62 3.68
C GLU A 730 -12.81 -26.42 2.80
N MET A 731 -13.76 -25.49 2.65
CA MET A 731 -13.62 -24.29 1.82
C MET A 731 -12.46 -23.37 2.23
N ILE A 732 -12.03 -23.40 3.50
CA ILE A 732 -10.96 -22.51 4.01
C ILE A 732 -9.61 -23.20 4.20
N LYS A 733 -9.48 -24.51 3.92
CA LYS A 733 -8.20 -25.22 4.03
C LYS A 733 -7.16 -24.62 3.08
N ASN A 734 -5.91 -24.58 3.53
CA ASN A 734 -4.77 -24.04 2.77
C ASN A 734 -4.96 -22.57 2.32
N PRO A 735 -5.10 -21.62 3.27
CA PRO A 735 -5.13 -20.18 2.97
C PRO A 735 -3.81 -19.70 2.31
N PRO A 736 -3.79 -18.53 1.65
CA PRO A 736 -4.84 -17.52 1.63
C PRO A 736 -5.95 -17.74 0.59
N HIS A 737 -7.16 -17.29 0.91
CA HIS A 737 -8.35 -17.37 0.05
C HIS A 737 -8.97 -15.99 -0.20
N PRO A 738 -9.63 -15.76 -1.35
CA PRO A 738 -10.41 -14.54 -1.58
C PRO A 738 -11.45 -14.29 -0.49
N LEU A 739 -11.73 -13.02 -0.20
CA LEU A 739 -12.73 -12.58 0.78
C LEU A 739 -14.09 -13.30 0.66
N THR A 740 -14.55 -13.54 -0.57
CA THR A 740 -15.81 -14.22 -0.90
C THR A 740 -15.87 -15.69 -0.47
N VAL A 741 -14.72 -16.39 -0.45
CA VAL A 741 -14.62 -17.78 0.04
C VAL A 741 -14.79 -17.81 1.56
N TRP A 742 -14.11 -16.91 2.27
CA TRP A 742 -14.29 -16.77 3.72
C TRP A 742 -15.73 -16.39 4.09
N GLN A 743 -16.34 -15.44 3.37
CA GLN A 743 -17.74 -15.05 3.58
C GLN A 743 -18.71 -16.22 3.33
N THR A 744 -18.52 -17.01 2.26
CA THR A 744 -19.37 -18.18 1.99
C THR A 744 -19.22 -19.27 3.06
N SER A 745 -18.01 -19.43 3.59
CA SER A 745 -17.72 -20.36 4.70
C SER A 745 -18.35 -19.88 6.02
N GLN A 746 -18.23 -18.60 6.37
CA GLN A 746 -18.93 -17.96 7.50
C GLN A 746 -20.46 -18.16 7.39
N ASP A 747 -21.02 -18.02 6.19
CA ASP A 747 -22.44 -18.25 5.89
C ASP A 747 -22.89 -19.69 6.14
N LYS A 748 -22.02 -20.67 5.87
CA LYS A 748 -22.26 -22.09 6.13
C LYS A 748 -22.21 -22.41 7.62
N TRP A 749 -21.21 -21.93 8.37
CA TRP A 749 -21.20 -22.06 9.83
C TRP A 749 -22.41 -21.38 10.49
N ARG A 750 -22.83 -20.20 10.02
CA ARG A 750 -24.05 -19.54 10.55
C ARG A 750 -25.30 -20.42 10.38
N LYS A 751 -25.48 -21.02 9.20
CA LYS A 751 -26.60 -21.94 8.93
C LYS A 751 -26.49 -23.23 9.77
N SER A 752 -25.28 -23.74 9.99
CA SER A 752 -25.02 -24.88 10.86
C SER A 752 -25.41 -24.60 12.32
N ILE A 753 -24.98 -23.46 12.88
CA ILE A 753 -25.36 -22.98 14.21
C ILE A 753 -26.88 -22.85 14.33
N GLN A 754 -27.54 -22.23 13.36
CA GLN A 754 -29.00 -22.05 13.35
C GLN A 754 -29.78 -23.39 13.37
N LEU A 755 -29.29 -24.42 12.67
CA LEU A 755 -29.90 -25.75 12.67
C LEU A 755 -29.76 -26.48 14.02
N LEU A 756 -28.67 -26.23 14.75
CA LEU A 756 -28.46 -26.75 16.10
C LEU A 756 -29.27 -25.98 17.16
N GLU A 757 -29.31 -24.66 17.07
CA GLU A 757 -30.11 -23.80 17.97
C GLU A 757 -31.61 -24.13 17.85
N ALA A 758 -32.10 -24.45 16.65
CA ALA A 758 -33.48 -24.85 16.40
C ALA A 758 -33.89 -26.23 17.01
N VAL A 759 -32.95 -26.98 17.60
CA VAL A 759 -33.20 -28.30 18.22
C VAL A 759 -32.64 -28.41 19.65
N TYR A 760 -32.15 -27.31 20.22
CA TYR A 760 -31.45 -27.28 21.50
C TYR A 760 -32.30 -27.80 22.69
N ASP A 761 -33.62 -27.62 22.64
CA ASP A 761 -34.55 -28.06 23.68
C ASP A 761 -34.76 -29.61 23.70
N ASP A 762 -34.17 -30.37 22.77
CA ASP A 762 -34.17 -31.84 22.86
C ASP A 762 -33.23 -32.34 23.97
N THR A 763 -33.83 -32.56 25.13
CA THR A 763 -33.20 -33.13 26.33
C THR A 763 -32.44 -34.45 26.13
N ALA A 764 -32.69 -35.19 25.03
CA ALA A 764 -31.96 -36.44 24.75
C ALA A 764 -30.57 -36.20 24.14
N ASN A 765 -30.39 -35.10 23.42
CA ASN A 765 -29.20 -34.81 22.61
C ASN A 765 -28.45 -33.52 23.03
N SER A 766 -28.93 -32.83 24.06
CA SER A 766 -28.48 -31.50 24.46
C SER A 766 -26.96 -31.37 24.66
N GLU A 767 -26.29 -32.33 25.32
CA GLU A 767 -24.83 -32.31 25.53
C GLU A 767 -24.04 -32.35 24.20
N GLU A 768 -24.50 -33.11 23.20
CA GLU A 768 -23.86 -33.14 21.88
C GLU A 768 -24.11 -31.83 21.11
N ILE A 769 -25.34 -31.30 21.19
CA ILE A 769 -25.74 -30.04 20.55
C ILE A 769 -24.94 -28.86 21.13
N GLU A 770 -24.84 -28.75 22.46
CA GLU A 770 -24.09 -27.71 23.16
C GLU A 770 -22.61 -27.72 22.78
N LYS A 771 -21.98 -28.92 22.79
CA LYS A 771 -20.58 -29.08 22.40
C LYS A 771 -20.31 -28.75 20.93
N ARG A 772 -21.23 -29.10 20.01
CA ARG A 772 -21.12 -28.71 18.59
C ARG A 772 -21.31 -27.20 18.41
N LEU A 773 -22.23 -26.58 19.17
CA LEU A 773 -22.42 -25.13 19.17
C LEU A 773 -21.19 -24.37 19.66
N GLU A 774 -20.50 -24.84 20.71
CA GLU A 774 -19.25 -24.24 21.18
C GLU A 774 -18.17 -24.22 20.09
N ILE A 775 -17.96 -25.36 19.42
CA ILE A 775 -16.99 -25.50 18.32
C ILE A 775 -17.37 -24.58 17.16
N TYR A 776 -18.60 -24.70 16.62
CA TYR A 776 -19.00 -23.95 15.42
C TYR A 776 -19.07 -22.44 15.66
N ARG A 777 -19.42 -21.98 16.88
CA ARG A 777 -19.33 -20.55 17.25
C ARG A 777 -17.87 -20.08 17.32
N THR A 778 -16.94 -20.93 17.78
CA THR A 778 -15.50 -20.63 17.81
C THR A 778 -14.91 -20.52 16.39
N ASP A 779 -15.25 -21.45 15.51
CA ASP A 779 -14.85 -21.41 14.10
C ASP A 779 -15.42 -20.18 13.38
N TYR A 780 -16.72 -19.92 13.56
CA TYR A 780 -17.42 -18.76 13.01
C TYR A 780 -16.77 -17.44 13.44
N ASN A 781 -16.42 -17.30 14.72
CA ASN A 781 -15.73 -16.12 15.24
C ASN A 781 -14.33 -15.97 14.64
N SER A 782 -13.59 -17.08 14.50
CA SER A 782 -12.25 -17.10 13.91
C SER A 782 -12.26 -16.65 12.44
N VAL A 783 -13.21 -17.15 11.64
CA VAL A 783 -13.37 -16.71 10.25
C VAL A 783 -13.93 -15.29 10.15
N THR A 784 -14.77 -14.86 11.09
CA THR A 784 -15.22 -13.45 11.15
C THR A 784 -14.04 -12.49 11.35
N GLN A 785 -13.06 -12.85 12.18
CA GLN A 785 -11.80 -12.09 12.33
C GLN A 785 -10.96 -12.10 11.04
N LYS A 786 -10.81 -13.26 10.39
CA LYS A 786 -10.07 -13.38 9.12
C LYS A 786 -10.74 -12.58 7.98
N ILE A 787 -12.07 -12.54 7.90
CA ILE A 787 -12.82 -11.68 6.97
C ILE A 787 -12.47 -10.20 7.18
N ALA A 788 -12.41 -9.73 8.43
CA ALA A 788 -12.03 -8.35 8.74
C ALA A 788 -10.57 -8.05 8.36
N GLN A 789 -9.67 -9.02 8.52
CA GLN A 789 -8.27 -8.92 8.08
C GLN A 789 -8.14 -8.84 6.54
N GLU A 790 -8.83 -9.71 5.80
CA GLU A 790 -8.83 -9.69 4.33
C GLU A 790 -9.47 -8.41 3.77
N GLN A 791 -10.60 -7.96 4.33
CA GLN A 791 -11.24 -6.70 3.92
C GLN A 791 -10.31 -5.51 4.17
N LYS A 792 -9.60 -5.47 5.30
CA LYS A 792 -8.59 -4.43 5.57
C LYS A 792 -7.43 -4.50 4.57
N ALA A 793 -6.97 -5.70 4.20
CA ALA A 793 -5.92 -5.87 3.21
C ALA A 793 -6.33 -5.35 1.82
N VAL A 794 -7.56 -5.63 1.37
CA VAL A 794 -8.13 -5.08 0.12
C VAL A 794 -8.19 -3.55 0.20
N ASN A 795 -8.81 -2.99 1.24
CA ASN A 795 -8.98 -1.53 1.39
C ASN A 795 -7.62 -0.80 1.43
N ASN A 796 -6.62 -1.37 2.11
CA ASN A 796 -5.27 -0.81 2.15
C ASN A 796 -4.58 -0.83 0.78
N LEU A 797 -4.75 -1.91 0.00
CA LEU A 797 -4.20 -2.05 -1.34
C LEU A 797 -4.84 -1.06 -2.32
N GLU A 798 -6.16 -0.85 -2.24
CA GLU A 798 -6.88 0.12 -3.06
C GLU A 798 -6.51 1.57 -2.70
N ALA A 799 -6.53 1.93 -1.42
CA ALA A 799 -6.16 3.27 -0.95
C ALA A 799 -4.69 3.62 -1.27
N SER A 800 -3.79 2.63 -1.20
CA SER A 800 -2.39 2.79 -1.62
C SER A 800 -2.28 3.10 -3.12
N GLN A 801 -3.00 2.38 -3.96
CA GLN A 801 -3.01 2.62 -5.41
C GLN A 801 -3.55 3.99 -5.77
N GLN A 802 -4.60 4.46 -5.09
CA GLN A 802 -5.12 5.82 -5.29
C GLN A 802 -4.07 6.87 -4.90
N LEU A 803 -3.45 6.75 -3.71
CA LEU A 803 -2.44 7.70 -3.26
C LEU A 803 -1.21 7.73 -4.18
N ALA A 804 -0.77 6.58 -4.67
CA ALA A 804 0.31 6.46 -5.66
C ALA A 804 -0.05 7.10 -7.01
N LEU A 805 -1.29 6.92 -7.49
CA LEU A 805 -1.78 7.56 -8.71
C LEU A 805 -1.85 9.09 -8.54
N GLU A 806 -2.41 9.58 -7.45
CA GLU A 806 -2.46 11.01 -7.14
C GLU A 806 -1.06 11.63 -7.03
N ALA A 807 -0.12 10.95 -6.36
CA ALA A 807 1.27 11.40 -6.26
C ALA A 807 1.97 11.43 -7.63
N SER A 808 1.68 10.44 -8.50
CA SER A 808 2.19 10.39 -9.88
C SER A 808 1.67 11.55 -10.73
N VAL A 809 0.37 11.87 -10.61
CA VAL A 809 -0.27 12.97 -11.36
C VAL A 809 0.23 14.34 -10.87
N MET A 810 0.45 14.50 -9.56
CA MET A 810 0.96 15.76 -8.97
C MET A 810 2.33 16.20 -9.53
N VAL A 811 3.12 15.27 -10.08
CA VAL A 811 4.48 15.55 -10.60
C VAL A 811 4.60 15.36 -12.12
N GLN A 812 3.48 15.14 -12.81
CA GLN A 812 3.48 14.83 -14.24
C GLN A 812 3.68 16.09 -15.09
N ASN A 813 4.84 16.18 -15.78
CA ASN A 813 5.33 17.33 -16.55
C ASN A 813 5.97 18.46 -15.72
N PRO A 814 7.13 18.24 -15.08
CA PRO A 814 7.91 19.28 -14.39
C PRO A 814 8.34 20.41 -15.34
N PRO A 815 8.67 21.63 -14.84
CA PRO A 815 9.00 21.96 -13.44
C PRO A 815 7.80 22.30 -12.54
N TYR A 816 7.96 21.99 -11.25
CA TYR A 816 7.00 22.28 -10.18
C TYR A 816 7.72 22.84 -8.94
N PRO A 817 7.07 23.68 -8.11
CA PRO A 817 7.67 24.21 -6.88
C PRO A 817 7.88 23.12 -5.83
N LEU A 818 8.81 23.33 -4.90
CA LEU A 818 9.19 22.38 -3.84
C LEU A 818 7.98 21.73 -3.13
N ASN A 819 7.02 22.55 -2.69
CA ASN A 819 5.79 22.11 -2.02
C ASN A 819 5.00 21.04 -2.83
N THR A 820 4.99 21.11 -4.16
CA THR A 820 4.33 20.08 -5.00
C THR A 820 5.05 18.73 -4.89
N TRP A 821 6.39 18.73 -4.81
CA TRP A 821 7.18 17.52 -4.61
C TRP A 821 7.05 16.97 -3.19
N GLU A 822 7.00 17.84 -2.18
CA GLU A 822 6.80 17.44 -0.77
C GLU A 822 5.43 16.78 -0.56
N ASN A 823 4.36 17.35 -1.15
CA ASN A 823 3.03 16.72 -1.14
C ASN A 823 3.00 15.38 -1.89
N ALA A 824 3.78 15.23 -2.97
CA ALA A 824 3.91 13.96 -3.67
C ALA A 824 4.69 12.93 -2.83
N GLU A 825 5.75 13.34 -2.12
CA GLU A 825 6.48 12.47 -1.20
C GLU A 825 5.56 11.95 -0.08
N GLU A 826 4.79 12.84 0.54
CA GLU A 826 3.89 12.48 1.63
C GLU A 826 2.83 11.45 1.18
N LYS A 827 2.29 11.59 -0.03
CA LYS A 827 1.37 10.61 -0.62
C LYS A 827 2.05 9.29 -0.96
N TRP A 828 3.27 9.30 -1.53
CA TRP A 828 4.03 8.07 -1.77
C TRP A 828 4.36 7.34 -0.46
N GLN A 829 4.77 8.04 0.60
CA GLN A 829 5.03 7.43 1.90
C GLN A 829 3.76 6.84 2.52
N LYS A 830 2.61 7.53 2.41
CA LYS A 830 1.31 6.97 2.85
C LYS A 830 0.93 5.72 2.04
N ALA A 831 1.16 5.71 0.73
CA ALA A 831 0.93 4.55 -0.13
C ALA A 831 1.82 3.35 0.27
N VAL A 832 3.10 3.59 0.53
CA VAL A 832 4.06 2.58 1.03
C VAL A 832 3.61 2.01 2.39
N ASN A 833 3.31 2.87 3.37
CA ASN A 833 2.88 2.46 4.71
C ASN A 833 1.61 1.58 4.69
N LEU A 834 0.67 1.86 3.77
CA LEU A 834 -0.54 1.06 3.61
C LEU A 834 -0.22 -0.36 3.15
N LEU A 835 0.69 -0.54 2.18
CA LEU A 835 1.11 -1.86 1.70
C LEU A 835 1.94 -2.63 2.73
N GLU A 836 2.82 -1.95 3.46
CA GLU A 836 3.60 -2.54 4.56
C GLU A 836 2.70 -3.02 5.71
N SER A 837 1.48 -2.48 5.84
CA SER A 837 0.49 -2.91 6.82
C SER A 837 -0.43 -4.05 6.37
N ILE A 838 -0.20 -4.65 5.19
CA ILE A 838 -0.94 -5.82 4.68
C ILE A 838 -0.25 -7.11 5.18
N PRO A 839 -0.95 -7.97 5.95
CA PRO A 839 -0.36 -9.22 6.47
C PRO A 839 0.08 -10.18 5.37
N GLU A 840 1.15 -10.95 5.62
CA GLU A 840 1.72 -11.88 4.64
C GLU A 840 0.80 -13.05 4.27
N ASP A 841 -0.14 -13.39 5.16
CA ASP A 841 -1.15 -14.43 5.02
C ASP A 841 -2.47 -13.92 4.41
N ALA A 842 -2.52 -12.66 3.98
CA ALA A 842 -3.67 -12.09 3.26
C ALA A 842 -3.64 -12.49 1.77
N PHE A 843 -4.81 -12.62 1.15
CA PHE A 843 -4.94 -12.96 -0.27
C PHE A 843 -4.25 -11.94 -1.20
N MET A 844 -4.31 -10.66 -0.82
CA MET A 844 -3.70 -9.56 -1.56
C MET A 844 -2.20 -9.35 -1.28
N ALA A 845 -1.56 -10.15 -0.42
CA ALA A 845 -0.18 -9.95 0.01
C ALA A 845 0.86 -10.05 -1.14
N SER A 846 0.56 -10.85 -2.17
CA SER A 846 1.43 -11.01 -3.35
C SER A 846 1.44 -9.75 -4.23
N GLU A 847 0.26 -9.20 -4.53
CA GLU A 847 0.11 -7.93 -5.28
C GLU A 847 0.63 -6.74 -4.47
N ALA A 848 0.37 -6.73 -3.15
CA ALA A 848 0.87 -5.69 -2.25
C ALA A 848 2.40 -5.61 -2.25
N ARG A 849 3.10 -6.76 -2.15
CA ARG A 849 4.58 -6.82 -2.23
C ARG A 849 5.11 -6.32 -3.58
N GLN A 850 4.49 -6.70 -4.70
CA GLN A 850 4.89 -6.23 -6.04
C GLN A 850 4.74 -4.71 -6.20
N LYS A 851 3.69 -4.12 -5.64
CA LYS A 851 3.50 -2.66 -5.68
C LYS A 851 4.39 -1.94 -4.66
N LEU A 852 4.70 -2.56 -3.52
CA LEU A 852 5.58 -2.01 -2.50
C LEU A 852 6.99 -1.72 -3.03
N GLU A 853 7.60 -2.67 -3.73
CA GLU A 853 8.93 -2.51 -4.36
C GLU A 853 8.96 -1.32 -5.35
N LEU A 854 7.93 -1.22 -6.20
CA LEU A 854 7.76 -0.10 -7.14
C LEU A 854 7.52 1.24 -6.42
N TYR A 855 6.73 1.24 -5.35
CA TYR A 855 6.31 2.46 -4.65
C TYR A 855 7.43 3.00 -3.75
N GLN A 856 8.22 2.12 -3.12
CA GLN A 856 9.47 2.50 -2.43
C GLN A 856 10.49 3.09 -3.42
N THR A 857 10.62 2.50 -4.63
CA THR A 857 11.48 3.04 -5.70
C THR A 857 11.03 4.43 -6.16
N ASN A 858 9.72 4.63 -6.35
CA ASN A 858 9.16 5.94 -6.72
C ASN A 858 9.34 6.98 -5.61
N LEU A 859 9.07 6.61 -4.35
CA LEU A 859 9.28 7.45 -3.17
C LEU A 859 10.72 7.98 -3.09
N GLU A 860 11.70 7.11 -3.32
CA GLU A 860 13.12 7.48 -3.30
C GLU A 860 13.50 8.43 -4.45
N MET A 861 12.97 8.22 -5.66
CA MET A 861 13.14 9.17 -6.77
C MET A 861 12.54 10.55 -6.47
N ILE A 862 11.40 10.60 -5.76
CA ILE A 862 10.76 11.85 -5.33
C ILE A 862 11.58 12.53 -4.22
N ARG A 863 12.08 11.79 -3.21
CA ARG A 863 13.02 12.31 -2.19
C ARG A 863 14.23 12.99 -2.80
N GLN A 864 14.87 12.30 -3.75
CA GLN A 864 16.00 12.84 -4.50
C GLN A 864 15.61 14.05 -5.38
N ARG A 865 14.32 14.29 -5.65
CA ARG A 865 13.87 15.53 -6.30
C ARG A 865 13.57 16.63 -5.30
N VAL A 866 12.85 16.36 -4.21
CA VAL A 866 12.63 17.27 -3.07
C VAL A 866 13.95 17.87 -2.60
N GLN A 867 14.97 17.03 -2.36
CA GLN A 867 16.29 17.44 -1.91
C GLN A 867 17.05 18.34 -2.91
N ARG A 868 16.79 18.20 -4.22
CA ARG A 868 17.38 19.09 -5.24
C ARG A 868 16.65 20.42 -5.33
N GLU A 869 15.32 20.42 -5.24
CA GLU A 869 14.55 21.66 -5.30
C GLU A 869 14.73 22.52 -4.05
N SER A 870 14.94 21.91 -2.87
CA SER A 870 15.28 22.64 -1.64
C SER A 870 16.73 23.14 -1.58
N GLN A 871 17.61 22.65 -2.47
CA GLN A 871 18.94 23.23 -2.71
C GLN A 871 18.95 24.34 -3.78
N ASN A 872 17.83 24.53 -4.49
CA ASN A 872 17.64 25.53 -5.53
C ASN A 872 16.82 26.76 -5.05
N GLN A 873 16.49 26.83 -3.75
CA GLN A 873 15.79 27.95 -3.09
C GLN A 873 16.75 28.80 -2.27
#